data_AF-A0A2I2FJV1-F1
#
_entry.id   AF-A0A2I2FJV1-F1
#
_cell.length_a   1.000
_cell.length_b   1.000
_cell.length_c   1.000
_cell.angle_alpha   90.00
_cell.angle_beta   90.00
_cell.angle_gamma   90.00
#
_symmetry.space_group_name_H-M   'P 1'
#
loop_
_entity.id
_entity.type
_entity.pdbx_description
1 polymer ?
#
loop_
_entity_poly.entity_id
_entity_poly.type
_entity_poly.pdbx_seq_one_letter_code
_entity_poly.pdbx_strand_id
1 'polypeptide(L)'
;MATWAYPPLPPAQIEQEADSALDRELEWLLRSLQDSLTSLREGLQDCASLLAPKEPGSTLVISSVRSENVKGFVTRVGTKIVKGDIQLRLSSLASARGSTTRLCLSNAPTAPELVLDQLVSVRNLVNQSLDVVDVSAWTGDPLNPSFIFGQLRLLHETISEARQMLKGESDHTKSDWCNGSAPEDMFDPPLPSYLSFHLSIVDSALVLYLRTLESTSPTHTASAFATDISLTGFNIRDRLFGSRNRTHDEAGEFFAWKGDEVRVRERIRIESQDPSLMAVMAKLTALEHEVMKWTTALKVLMGTEDTDSDEQPLDRCTGRWKIGARSLSTDAPAEVEARADRKDAIYALIDQINSNEVVLAEMMDELDLLDDFSGVLNLEGPELDDVFSQTIGHRDEQTLEARVRLARQDFGDFLPEGHLNAREIQLYTRLYGEPVIREQETELELLEVEESPDKLYREDGQGGWEEIEIEEESVLEEEAPVVYDMDFPPPADETAAMQRTREVAEQLGGHVMLEEFQDEAVPDATPRLHPLTAEGKFSPDPSTVFPPKDSMTGPISIILSEFSNKHIADVAHRTFGGPRLPNSTSTLPARAQLPQLPIALDATQRYMGEMEANVYLATLYPGMYASILSTLVEVRKRLGSEWIRRLMSQEGGPNVLDASAGGAGVLAWRDVLRAEWELMVPDHPPSNPIPVGRSTVVTGSDSLRMRASAMLENTTFLPRLPDYVNTRGKPTLEDERAPKRKQFDIIVAPHSIMGIEEEYVRKQHVENLWNLLNPNGGVLILLEKGHQKGFEAVASAREMLLKRHIASPGSTRYEDLTESPGEQTHVDKEPGMIIAPCTNHSKCPMFHMSGHAKGRQDFCHFEQRYIRPDFLQRIIGAKDRNHEDVKFSYLAVQRGVDLREVKGIVQGPQATEAAFEGYETPHDLTEREVDELEADTVPHLQPEASEREGLEKGQEFNTLSLPRLVYPPMKRRGHVTFDVCTPAAKIERWTVPRSFSRRAYKDARKSQWGDLWALGAKTRIPRSLRLGDKRGEGKKERLARRAAEQAEMNGLEEMEEGAEVPVLDKTSPAWADPEPPRKKKGQKVAPWKKQAEHRSYRKALRNNTRKHLAESESG
;
A
#
# COMPACT_ATOMS: atom_id res chain seq x y z
N MET A 1 24.76 10.64 17.86
CA MET A 1 25.71 11.62 17.28
C MET A 1 26.16 12.66 18.32
N ALA A 2 26.52 12.26 19.55
CA ALA A 2 27.00 13.20 20.57
C ALA A 2 28.26 12.70 21.29
N THR A 3 29.20 12.12 20.54
CA THR A 3 30.47 11.59 21.09
C THR A 3 31.69 12.43 20.73
N TRP A 4 31.56 13.52 19.98
CA TRP A 4 32.70 14.35 19.57
C TRP A 4 32.85 15.66 20.37
N ALA A 5 31.86 16.05 21.18
CA ALA A 5 31.82 17.36 21.86
C ALA A 5 32.20 17.32 23.35
N TYR A 6 32.30 16.13 23.97
CA TYR A 6 32.73 15.97 25.36
C TYR A 6 33.69 14.78 25.43
N PRO A 7 34.75 14.83 26.27
CA PRO A 7 35.57 13.65 26.50
C PRO A 7 34.67 12.50 26.96
N PRO A 8 34.84 11.27 26.45
CA PRO A 8 34.07 10.13 26.94
C PRO A 8 34.28 10.04 28.44
N LEU A 9 33.18 10.11 29.19
CA LEU A 9 33.22 9.85 30.62
C LEU A 9 33.85 8.45 30.82
N PRO A 10 34.72 8.25 31.82
CA PRO A 10 35.18 6.92 32.20
C PRO A 10 33.99 5.96 32.28
N PRO A 11 34.14 4.67 31.90
CA PRO A 11 33.02 3.71 31.89
C PRO A 11 32.22 3.70 33.20
N ALA A 12 32.91 3.82 34.33
CA ALA A 12 32.29 3.92 35.65
C ALA A 12 31.46 5.19 35.87
N GLN A 13 31.83 6.33 35.27
CA GLN A 13 31.03 7.56 35.29
C GLN A 13 29.86 7.49 34.32
N ILE A 14 29.99 6.78 33.19
CA ILE A 14 28.87 6.53 32.27
C ILE A 14 27.81 5.67 32.97
N GLU A 15 28.24 4.58 33.63
CA GLU A 15 27.35 3.73 34.42
C GLU A 15 26.68 4.53 35.54
N GLN A 16 27.44 5.34 36.29
CA GLN A 16 26.89 6.18 37.34
C GLN A 16 25.89 7.24 36.85
N GLU A 17 26.15 7.87 35.70
CA GLU A 17 25.23 8.84 35.10
C GLU A 17 24.01 8.17 34.45
N ALA A 18 24.17 6.96 33.91
CA ALA A 18 23.07 6.15 33.41
C ALA A 18 22.15 5.71 34.55
N ASP A 19 22.71 5.24 35.68
CA ASP A 19 21.96 4.90 36.89
C ASP A 19 21.24 6.13 37.46
N SER A 20 21.93 7.28 37.53
CA SER A 20 21.35 8.57 37.96
C SER A 20 20.25 9.08 37.02
N ALA A 21 20.34 8.82 35.72
CA ALA A 21 19.29 9.14 34.76
C ALA A 21 18.09 8.20 34.93
N LEU A 22 18.34 6.89 35.09
CA LEU A 22 17.32 5.88 35.32
C LEU A 22 16.54 6.14 36.62
N ASP A 23 17.23 6.52 37.70
CA ASP A 23 16.61 6.92 38.97
C ASP A 23 15.68 8.13 38.81
N ARG A 24 16.10 9.14 38.03
CA ARG A 24 15.28 10.34 37.76
C ARG A 24 14.09 10.03 36.86
N GLU A 25 14.25 9.16 35.87
CA GLU A 25 13.17 8.71 34.99
C GLU A 25 12.15 7.88 35.76
N LEU A 26 12.61 7.01 36.67
CA LEU A 26 11.77 6.19 37.53
C LEU A 26 10.98 7.05 38.52
N GLU A 27 11.63 8.02 39.17
CA GLU A 27 10.96 8.97 40.06
C GLU A 27 9.93 9.82 39.31
N TRP A 28 10.27 10.29 38.10
CA TRP A 28 9.34 11.04 37.25
C TRP A 28 8.13 10.20 36.84
N LEU A 29 8.34 8.94 36.44
CA LEU A 29 7.26 8.03 36.07
C LEU A 29 6.32 7.78 37.24
N LEU A 30 6.86 7.51 38.44
CA LEU A 30 6.07 7.25 39.64
C LEU A 30 5.24 8.46 40.05
N ARG A 31 5.77 9.69 39.91
CA ARG A 31 5.01 10.92 40.14
C ARG A 31 3.88 11.10 39.13
N SER A 32 4.15 10.88 37.84
CA SER A 32 3.15 10.96 36.77
C SER A 32 2.03 9.92 36.91
N LEU A 33 2.39 8.74 37.43
CA LEU A 33 1.44 7.65 37.67
C LEU A 33 0.37 8.02 38.72
N GLN A 34 0.67 8.87 39.71
CA GLN A 34 -0.29 9.27 40.74
C GLN A 34 -1.48 10.05 40.17
N ASP A 35 -1.23 10.93 39.19
CA ASP A 35 -2.30 11.64 38.48
C ASP A 35 -3.16 10.66 37.67
N SER A 36 -2.50 9.65 37.08
CA SER A 36 -3.15 8.61 36.28
C SER A 36 -4.00 7.65 37.12
N LEU A 37 -3.53 7.29 38.33
CA LEU A 37 -4.29 6.50 39.30
C LEU A 37 -5.56 7.21 39.76
N THR A 38 -5.55 8.55 39.83
CA THR A 38 -6.75 9.34 40.14
C THR A 38 -7.80 9.20 39.04
N SER A 39 -7.40 9.28 37.77
CA SER A 39 -8.32 9.06 36.64
C SER A 39 -8.83 7.61 36.58
N LEU A 40 -7.97 6.64 36.89
CA LEU A 40 -8.36 5.23 36.97
C LEU A 40 -9.42 5.00 38.06
N ARG A 41 -9.24 5.64 39.23
CA ARG A 41 -10.18 5.60 40.34
C ARG A 41 -11.56 6.12 39.93
N GLU A 42 -11.63 7.24 39.22
CA GLU A 42 -12.88 7.79 38.70
C GLU A 42 -13.57 6.80 37.74
N GLY A 43 -12.80 6.16 36.86
CA GLY A 43 -13.32 5.13 35.96
C GLY A 43 -13.89 3.90 36.69
N LEU A 44 -13.23 3.44 37.75
CA LEU A 44 -13.71 2.33 38.59
C LEU A 44 -14.93 2.74 39.44
N GLN A 45 -14.99 3.98 39.91
CA GLN A 45 -16.16 4.53 40.62
C GLN A 45 -17.38 4.59 39.70
N ASP A 46 -17.20 4.96 38.43
CA ASP A 46 -18.26 4.90 37.43
C ASP A 46 -18.80 3.47 37.27
N CYS A 47 -17.91 2.47 37.15
CA CYS A 47 -18.29 1.05 37.10
C CYS A 47 -19.08 0.62 38.35
N ALA A 48 -18.60 0.98 39.54
CA ALA A 48 -19.30 0.71 40.80
C ALA A 48 -20.68 1.39 40.83
N SER A 49 -20.80 2.60 40.27
CA SER A 49 -22.05 3.36 40.21
C SER A 49 -23.10 2.75 39.27
N LEU A 50 -22.65 2.04 38.23
CA LEU A 50 -23.50 1.30 37.28
C LEU A 50 -23.96 -0.03 37.85
N LEU A 51 -23.16 -0.65 38.72
CA LEU A 51 -23.51 -1.89 39.44
C LEU A 51 -24.30 -1.64 40.74
N ALA A 52 -24.38 -0.40 41.20
CA ALA A 52 -25.14 -0.02 42.38
C ALA A 52 -26.67 -0.20 42.18
N PRO A 53 -27.41 -0.61 43.22
CA PRO A 53 -28.86 -0.72 43.14
C PRO A 53 -29.50 0.68 43.08
N LYS A 54 -29.85 1.14 41.87
CA LYS A 54 -30.56 2.40 41.60
C LYS A 54 -31.95 2.12 41.02
N GLU A 55 -32.97 2.83 41.50
CA GLU A 55 -34.35 2.74 40.97
C GLU A 55 -34.69 3.99 40.13
N PRO A 56 -35.29 3.85 38.93
CA PRO A 56 -35.72 2.60 38.28
C PRO A 56 -34.55 1.82 37.67
N GLY A 57 -34.54 0.49 37.86
CA GLY A 57 -33.52 -0.40 37.28
C GLY A 57 -33.71 -0.68 35.79
N SER A 58 -32.79 -1.45 35.19
CA SER A 58 -32.81 -1.85 33.78
C SER A 58 -33.92 -2.86 33.51
N THR A 59 -34.94 -2.47 32.72
CA THR A 59 -35.99 -3.40 32.26
C THR A 59 -35.60 -4.01 30.93
N LEU A 60 -35.35 -5.31 30.93
CA LEU A 60 -34.82 -6.12 29.85
C LEU A 60 -35.93 -6.98 29.25
N VAL A 61 -36.05 -6.99 27.92
CA VAL A 61 -37.05 -7.79 27.21
C VAL A 61 -36.51 -9.20 27.02
N ILE A 62 -37.27 -10.21 27.47
CA ILE A 62 -36.94 -11.63 27.30
C ILE A 62 -37.96 -12.23 26.34
N SER A 63 -37.63 -12.20 25.05
CA SER A 63 -38.52 -12.71 24.01
C SER A 63 -37.77 -13.46 22.91
N SER A 64 -38.28 -14.62 22.49
CA SER A 64 -37.75 -15.37 21.34
C SER A 64 -38.20 -14.71 20.03
N VAL A 65 -37.25 -14.22 19.22
CA VAL A 65 -37.53 -13.39 18.01
C VAL A 65 -38.27 -14.14 16.90
N ARG A 66 -38.06 -15.46 16.75
CA ARG A 66 -38.59 -16.23 15.62
C ARG A 66 -39.71 -17.22 15.98
N SER A 67 -39.68 -17.80 17.18
CA SER A 67 -40.59 -18.89 17.56
C SER A 67 -41.78 -18.44 18.40
N GLU A 68 -41.76 -17.23 18.97
CA GLU A 68 -42.74 -16.74 19.96
C GLU A 68 -42.99 -17.70 21.14
N ASN A 69 -42.08 -18.65 21.38
CA ASN A 69 -42.19 -19.64 22.46
C ASN A 69 -42.06 -19.00 23.84
N VAL A 70 -41.37 -17.86 23.94
CA VAL A 70 -41.20 -17.12 25.19
C VAL A 70 -41.39 -15.64 24.92
N LYS A 71 -42.19 -14.98 25.77
CA LYS A 71 -42.44 -13.55 25.71
C LYS A 71 -42.58 -12.97 27.11
N GLY A 72 -41.73 -12.02 27.47
CA GLY A 72 -41.77 -11.39 28.78
C GLY A 72 -40.75 -10.28 28.95
N PHE A 73 -40.66 -9.79 30.18
CA PHE A 73 -39.64 -8.84 30.59
C PHE A 73 -39.16 -9.14 32.00
N VAL A 74 -37.97 -8.66 32.32
CA VAL A 74 -37.34 -8.75 33.63
C VAL A 74 -36.71 -7.41 33.97
N THR A 75 -36.88 -6.91 35.20
CA THR A 75 -36.23 -5.68 35.67
C THR A 75 -35.11 -6.01 36.66
N ARG A 76 -33.87 -5.69 36.26
CA ARG A 76 -32.67 -5.82 37.09
C ARG A 76 -32.40 -4.51 37.84
N VAL A 77 -32.16 -4.60 39.14
CA VAL A 77 -31.71 -3.50 40.00
C VAL A 77 -30.40 -3.93 40.66
N GLY A 78 -29.28 -3.33 40.25
CA GLY A 78 -27.95 -3.74 40.72
C GLY A 78 -27.67 -5.21 40.44
N THR A 79 -27.39 -6.00 41.46
CA THR A 79 -27.07 -7.44 41.32
C THR A 79 -28.29 -8.36 41.40
N LYS A 80 -29.52 -7.81 41.45
CA LYS A 80 -30.75 -8.56 41.71
C LYS A 80 -31.81 -8.36 40.62
N ILE A 81 -32.65 -9.36 40.43
CA ILE A 81 -33.86 -9.26 39.64
C ILE A 81 -35.05 -8.99 40.57
N VAL A 82 -35.70 -7.83 40.39
CA VAL A 82 -36.78 -7.38 41.29
C VAL A 82 -38.17 -7.61 40.69
N LYS A 83 -38.30 -7.61 39.36
CA LYS A 83 -39.58 -7.85 38.68
C LYS A 83 -39.37 -8.76 37.47
N GLY A 84 -40.35 -9.60 37.18
CA GLY A 84 -40.30 -10.50 36.03
C GLY A 84 -41.68 -11.07 35.72
N ASP A 85 -42.07 -11.01 34.45
CA ASP A 85 -43.31 -11.58 33.94
C ASP A 85 -43.04 -12.19 32.57
N ILE A 86 -43.08 -13.53 32.52
CA ILE A 86 -42.66 -14.33 31.37
C ILE A 86 -43.77 -15.30 31.00
N GLN A 87 -44.23 -15.24 29.75
CA GLN A 87 -45.20 -16.16 29.17
C GLN A 87 -44.48 -17.20 28.31
N LEU A 88 -44.80 -18.46 28.56
CA LEU A 88 -44.22 -19.63 27.91
C LEU A 88 -45.26 -20.34 27.04
N ARG A 89 -44.86 -20.68 25.82
CA ARG A 89 -45.59 -21.45 24.80
C ARG A 89 -44.70 -22.60 24.34
N LEU A 90 -44.48 -23.57 25.23
CA LEU A 90 -43.60 -24.71 24.94
C LEU A 90 -44.42 -25.93 24.54
N SER A 91 -43.92 -26.65 23.54
CA SER A 91 -44.57 -27.86 23.01
C SER A 91 -44.61 -28.99 24.05
N SER A 92 -43.60 -29.05 24.91
CA SER A 92 -43.48 -29.98 26.04
C SER A 92 -44.44 -29.70 27.20
N LEU A 93 -44.92 -28.46 27.34
CA LEU A 93 -45.82 -28.01 28.42
C LEU A 93 -47.30 -28.03 28.03
N ALA A 94 -47.63 -28.24 26.75
CA ALA A 94 -48.99 -28.19 26.24
C ALA A 94 -49.77 -29.48 26.54
N SER A 95 -50.37 -29.58 27.73
CA SER A 95 -51.30 -30.68 28.07
C SER A 95 -52.67 -30.53 27.38
N ALA A 96 -53.03 -29.33 26.90
CA ALA A 96 -54.21 -29.06 26.08
C ALA A 96 -53.92 -27.97 25.04
N ARG A 97 -54.46 -28.11 23.82
CA ARG A 97 -54.25 -27.17 22.69
C ARG A 97 -54.51 -25.71 23.13
N GLY A 98 -53.45 -24.92 23.28
CA GLY A 98 -53.52 -23.45 23.43
C GLY A 98 -53.23 -22.86 24.82
N SER A 99 -52.90 -23.64 25.86
CA SER A 99 -52.59 -23.09 27.18
C SER A 99 -51.18 -22.47 27.24
N THR A 100 -51.08 -21.21 27.68
CA THR A 100 -49.80 -20.51 27.93
C THR A 100 -49.44 -20.56 29.42
N THR A 101 -48.25 -21.04 29.77
CA THR A 101 -47.77 -21.02 31.17
C THR A 101 -47.16 -19.66 31.47
N ARG A 102 -47.64 -18.97 32.51
CA ARG A 102 -47.11 -17.66 32.91
C ARG A 102 -46.29 -17.80 34.19
N LEU A 103 -45.05 -17.33 34.16
CA LEU A 103 -44.14 -17.24 35.29
C LEU A 103 -44.03 -15.78 35.72
N CYS A 104 -44.55 -15.45 36.90
CA CYS A 104 -44.38 -14.12 37.51
C CYS A 104 -43.51 -14.26 38.75
N LEU A 105 -42.51 -13.39 38.90
CA LEU A 105 -41.76 -13.31 40.15
C LEU A 105 -42.69 -12.81 41.27
N SER A 106 -42.64 -13.48 42.42
CA SER A 106 -43.49 -13.16 43.57
C SER A 106 -43.13 -11.80 44.14
N ASN A 107 -44.14 -10.96 44.38
CA ASN A 107 -43.97 -9.67 45.07
C ASN A 107 -44.22 -9.81 46.59
N ALA A 108 -44.34 -11.02 47.12
CA ALA A 108 -44.56 -11.25 48.54
C ALA A 108 -43.29 -10.90 49.35
N PRO A 109 -43.40 -10.20 50.49
CA PRO A 109 -42.25 -9.80 51.29
C PRO A 109 -41.48 -10.98 51.93
N THR A 110 -42.05 -12.19 51.90
CA THR A 110 -41.44 -13.43 52.38
C THR A 110 -40.80 -14.27 51.27
N ALA A 111 -40.92 -13.86 50.00
CA ALA A 111 -40.34 -14.59 48.88
C ALA A 111 -38.82 -14.34 48.76
N PRO A 112 -38.02 -15.35 48.40
CA PRO A 112 -36.59 -15.18 48.20
C PRO A 112 -36.30 -14.26 46.99
N GLU A 113 -35.30 -13.38 47.13
CA GLU A 113 -34.86 -12.51 46.04
C GLU A 113 -33.97 -13.26 45.05
N LEU A 114 -34.11 -13.00 43.75
CA LEU A 114 -33.27 -13.59 42.71
C LEU A 114 -31.97 -12.78 42.56
N VAL A 115 -30.93 -13.23 43.25
CA VAL A 115 -29.59 -12.64 43.22
C VAL A 115 -28.76 -13.28 42.10
N LEU A 116 -28.06 -12.45 41.31
CA LEU A 116 -27.10 -12.91 40.31
C LEU A 116 -25.70 -12.92 40.96
N ASP A 117 -25.27 -14.06 41.48
CA ASP A 117 -24.02 -14.20 42.23
C ASP A 117 -22.79 -13.75 41.43
N GLN A 118 -22.79 -14.00 40.11
CA GLN A 118 -21.78 -13.51 39.18
C GLN A 118 -21.62 -11.98 39.23
N LEU A 119 -22.71 -11.21 39.34
CA LEU A 119 -22.65 -9.74 39.49
C LEU A 119 -22.23 -9.30 40.88
N VAL A 120 -22.52 -10.10 41.91
CA VAL A 120 -22.04 -9.85 43.27
C VAL A 120 -20.51 -9.96 43.28
N SER A 121 -19.96 -11.00 42.67
CA SER A 121 -18.51 -11.19 42.51
C SER A 121 -17.87 -10.07 41.69
N VAL A 122 -18.45 -9.68 40.55
CA VAL A 122 -17.94 -8.54 39.75
C VAL A 122 -17.94 -7.24 40.56
N ARG A 123 -19.01 -6.95 41.30
CA ARG A 123 -19.08 -5.76 42.16
C ARG A 123 -18.00 -5.80 43.26
N ASN A 124 -17.76 -6.97 43.84
CA ASN A 124 -16.73 -7.14 44.87
C ASN A 124 -15.33 -6.90 44.29
N LEU A 125 -15.03 -7.45 43.11
CA LEU A 125 -13.74 -7.22 42.44
C LEU A 125 -13.54 -5.74 42.08
N VAL A 126 -14.56 -5.06 41.56
CA VAL A 126 -14.47 -3.61 41.28
C VAL A 126 -14.18 -2.80 42.56
N ASN A 127 -14.80 -3.17 43.68
CA ASN A 127 -14.49 -2.53 44.97
C ASN A 127 -13.08 -2.87 45.46
N GLN A 128 -12.61 -4.11 45.29
CA GLN A 128 -11.23 -4.48 45.61
C GLN A 128 -10.22 -3.71 44.75
N SER A 129 -10.49 -3.50 43.46
CA SER A 129 -9.67 -2.65 42.61
C SER A 129 -9.63 -1.19 43.10
N LEU A 130 -10.76 -0.66 43.60
CA LEU A 130 -10.78 0.67 44.24
C LEU A 130 -9.94 0.71 45.52
N ASP A 131 -10.00 -0.33 46.36
CA ASP A 131 -9.18 -0.44 47.57
C ASP A 131 -7.69 -0.50 47.23
N VAL A 132 -7.30 -1.24 46.18
CA VAL A 132 -5.91 -1.31 45.70
C VAL A 132 -5.40 0.06 45.23
N VAL A 133 -6.22 0.82 44.52
CA VAL A 133 -5.89 2.19 44.10
C VAL A 133 -5.75 3.12 45.30
N ASP A 134 -6.67 3.03 46.27
CA ASP A 134 -6.61 3.84 47.48
C ASP A 134 -5.39 3.49 48.35
N VAL A 135 -5.00 2.20 48.41
CA VAL A 135 -3.77 1.76 49.08
C VAL A 135 -2.53 2.34 48.39
N SER A 136 -2.50 2.31 47.06
CA SER A 136 -1.42 2.82 46.21
C SER A 136 -1.25 4.33 46.31
N ALA A 137 -2.33 5.07 46.52
CA ALA A 137 -2.34 6.53 46.57
C ALA A 137 -2.15 7.11 47.99
N TRP A 138 -2.65 6.44 49.04
CA TRP A 138 -2.77 7.06 50.37
C TRP A 138 -2.07 6.33 51.52
N THR A 139 -1.76 5.04 51.39
CA THR A 139 -1.25 4.24 52.53
C THR A 139 0.13 3.63 52.33
N GLY A 140 0.56 3.42 51.09
CA GLY A 140 1.90 2.93 50.75
C GLY A 140 2.90 4.04 50.44
N ASP A 141 4.13 3.66 50.08
CA ASP A 141 5.14 4.58 49.56
C ASP A 141 4.93 4.77 48.04
N PRO A 142 4.41 5.93 47.59
CA PRO A 142 4.06 6.17 46.19
C PRO A 142 5.29 6.30 45.28
N LEU A 143 6.49 6.43 45.86
CA LEU A 143 7.75 6.54 45.14
C LEU A 143 8.57 5.24 45.19
N ASN A 144 8.02 4.16 45.76
CA ASN A 144 8.68 2.85 45.75
C ASN A 144 8.28 2.03 44.51
N PRO A 145 9.20 1.76 43.57
CA PRO A 145 8.90 1.08 42.31
C PRO A 145 8.35 -0.33 42.49
N SER A 146 8.97 -1.13 43.36
CA SER A 146 8.58 -2.52 43.61
C SER A 146 7.21 -2.63 44.26
N PHE A 147 6.89 -1.71 45.17
CA PHE A 147 5.57 -1.63 45.79
C PHE A 147 4.50 -1.30 44.74
N ILE A 148 4.70 -0.23 43.96
CA ILE A 148 3.75 0.19 42.92
C ILE A 148 3.59 -0.86 41.83
N PHE A 149 4.66 -1.52 41.40
CA PHE A 149 4.59 -2.62 40.45
C PHE A 149 3.73 -3.77 40.95
N GLY A 150 3.89 -4.16 42.23
CA GLY A 150 3.04 -5.16 42.87
C GLY A 150 1.56 -4.75 42.92
N GLN A 151 1.28 -3.48 43.20
CA GLN A 151 -0.10 -2.97 43.21
C GLN A 151 -0.73 -2.94 41.81
N LEU A 152 0.00 -2.49 40.77
CA LEU A 152 -0.48 -2.50 39.39
C LEU A 152 -0.76 -3.92 38.88
N ARG A 153 0.06 -4.91 39.27
CA ARG A 153 -0.18 -6.31 38.93
C ARG A 153 -1.45 -6.84 39.59
N LEU A 154 -1.64 -6.60 40.88
CA LEU A 154 -2.86 -7.00 41.60
C LEU A 154 -4.11 -6.32 41.02
N LEU A 155 -3.99 -5.06 40.64
CA LEU A 155 -5.05 -4.28 39.99
C LEU A 155 -5.40 -4.86 38.61
N HIS A 156 -4.40 -5.22 37.80
CA HIS A 156 -4.61 -5.90 36.53
C HIS A 156 -5.32 -7.24 36.72
N GLU A 157 -4.86 -8.07 37.64
CA GLU A 157 -5.46 -9.38 37.95
C GLU A 157 -6.95 -9.24 38.36
N THR A 158 -7.26 -8.32 39.29
CA THR A 158 -8.64 -8.09 39.76
C THR A 158 -9.58 -7.53 38.68
N ILE A 159 -9.11 -6.59 37.85
CA ILE A 159 -9.90 -6.05 36.72
C ILE A 159 -10.12 -7.12 35.66
N SER A 160 -9.08 -7.91 35.35
CA SER A 160 -9.16 -8.98 34.35
C SER A 160 -10.14 -10.08 34.77
N GLU A 161 -10.13 -10.47 36.04
CA GLU A 161 -11.07 -11.43 36.62
C GLU A 161 -12.53 -10.89 36.58
N ALA A 162 -12.74 -9.61 36.89
CA ALA A 162 -14.06 -8.98 36.77
C ALA A 162 -14.58 -8.98 35.34
N ARG A 163 -13.70 -8.72 34.36
CA ARG A 163 -14.00 -8.77 32.93
C ARG A 163 -14.33 -10.18 32.48
N GLN A 164 -13.52 -11.17 32.88
CA GLN A 164 -13.75 -12.58 32.55
C GLN A 164 -15.08 -13.07 33.13
N MET A 165 -15.42 -12.67 34.35
CA MET A 165 -16.75 -12.95 34.90
C MET A 165 -17.85 -12.32 34.07
N LEU A 166 -17.79 -11.06 33.64
CA LEU A 166 -18.85 -10.49 32.78
C LEU A 166 -18.93 -11.11 31.37
N LYS A 167 -17.82 -11.68 30.89
CA LYS A 167 -17.78 -12.44 29.64
C LYS A 167 -18.51 -13.78 29.78
N GLY A 168 -18.48 -14.38 30.97
CA GLY A 168 -19.12 -15.66 31.26
C GLY A 168 -18.36 -16.86 30.67
N GLU A 169 -18.64 -18.06 31.16
CA GLU A 169 -18.08 -19.29 30.60
C GLU A 169 -18.75 -19.62 29.25
N SER A 170 -17.96 -20.14 28.30
CA SER A 170 -18.51 -20.74 27.07
C SER A 170 -19.31 -22.00 27.43
N ASP A 171 -20.27 -22.38 26.58
CA ASP A 171 -21.30 -23.42 26.74
C ASP A 171 -20.77 -24.87 27.02
N HIS A 172 -19.51 -25.04 27.43
CA HIS A 172 -18.80 -26.32 27.55
C HIS A 172 -18.77 -26.93 28.97
N THR A 173 -19.23 -26.24 30.02
CA THR A 173 -19.34 -26.78 31.40
C THR A 173 -20.78 -27.26 31.70
N LYS A 174 -21.09 -28.49 31.26
CA LYS A 174 -22.43 -29.11 31.31
C LYS A 174 -22.99 -29.43 32.71
N SER A 175 -22.30 -29.13 33.81
CA SER A 175 -22.55 -29.77 35.12
C SER A 175 -23.27 -28.93 36.19
N ASP A 176 -23.32 -27.59 36.09
CA ASP A 176 -23.66 -26.76 37.27
C ASP A 176 -25.09 -26.17 37.30
N TRP A 177 -25.87 -26.31 36.22
CA TRP A 177 -27.21 -25.71 36.14
C TRP A 177 -28.22 -26.33 37.12
N CYS A 178 -28.01 -27.59 37.53
CA CYS A 178 -28.89 -28.28 38.49
C CYS A 178 -28.89 -27.60 39.87
N ASN A 179 -27.79 -26.94 40.24
CA ASN A 179 -27.66 -26.24 41.51
C ASN A 179 -27.95 -24.73 41.40
N GLY A 180 -27.81 -24.14 40.20
CA GLY A 180 -28.04 -22.71 39.96
C GLY A 180 -29.48 -22.32 39.61
N SER A 181 -30.41 -23.28 39.44
CA SER A 181 -31.78 -22.98 39.04
C SER A 181 -32.58 -22.30 40.17
N ALA A 182 -33.45 -21.35 39.80
CA ALA A 182 -34.30 -20.61 40.74
C ALA A 182 -35.26 -21.54 41.52
N PRO A 183 -35.46 -21.30 42.83
CA PRO A 183 -36.32 -22.11 43.67
C PRO A 183 -37.82 -21.92 43.34
N GLU A 184 -38.65 -22.91 43.69
CA GLU A 184 -40.06 -22.96 43.28
C GLU A 184 -40.91 -21.84 43.90
N ASP A 185 -40.59 -21.46 45.14
CA ASP A 185 -41.30 -20.47 45.96
C ASP A 185 -41.00 -19.00 45.58
N MET A 186 -40.13 -18.79 44.60
CA MET A 186 -39.81 -17.48 44.04
C MET A 186 -40.86 -16.96 43.03
N PHE A 187 -41.72 -17.85 42.52
CA PHE A 187 -42.72 -17.53 41.51
C PHE A 187 -44.14 -17.64 42.07
N ASP A 188 -45.06 -16.84 41.51
CA ASP A 188 -46.49 -16.94 41.77
C ASP A 188 -47.26 -17.04 40.44
N PRO A 189 -47.82 -18.22 40.08
CA PRO A 189 -47.80 -19.49 40.83
C PRO A 189 -46.38 -20.14 40.89
N PRO A 190 -46.13 -21.08 41.83
CA PRO A 190 -44.80 -21.67 42.02
C PRO A 190 -44.30 -22.42 40.78
N LEU A 191 -42.98 -22.43 40.59
CA LEU A 191 -42.35 -23.05 39.43
C LEU A 191 -42.65 -24.56 39.39
N PRO A 192 -43.13 -25.13 38.28
CA PRO A 192 -43.36 -26.57 38.19
C PRO A 192 -42.08 -27.39 38.40
N SER A 193 -42.18 -28.53 39.09
CA SER A 193 -41.02 -29.38 39.44
C SER A 193 -40.23 -29.93 38.24
N TYR A 194 -40.89 -30.02 37.08
CA TYR A 194 -40.33 -30.44 35.79
C TYR A 194 -39.76 -29.28 34.95
N LEU A 195 -39.75 -28.04 35.45
CA LEU A 195 -39.25 -26.87 34.73
C LEU A 195 -38.08 -26.24 35.50
N SER A 196 -36.93 -26.12 34.85
CA SER A 196 -35.78 -25.38 35.39
C SER A 196 -35.72 -23.98 34.76
N PHE A 197 -35.55 -22.99 35.65
CA PHE A 197 -35.34 -21.58 35.31
C PHE A 197 -33.96 -21.16 35.80
N HIS A 198 -33.07 -20.77 34.89
CA HIS A 198 -31.70 -20.36 35.21
C HIS A 198 -31.32 -19.07 34.46
N LEU A 199 -30.83 -18.06 35.18
CA LEU A 199 -30.33 -16.81 34.62
C LEU A 199 -28.82 -16.73 34.85
N SER A 200 -28.07 -16.40 33.82
CA SER A 200 -26.64 -16.10 33.91
C SER A 200 -26.27 -14.92 33.03
N ILE A 201 -25.02 -14.45 33.13
CA ILE A 201 -24.51 -13.38 32.26
C ILE A 201 -23.44 -13.96 31.34
N VAL A 202 -23.57 -13.68 30.06
CA VAL A 202 -22.61 -14.06 29.01
C VAL A 202 -22.46 -12.86 28.09
N ASP A 203 -21.22 -12.48 27.79
CA ASP A 203 -20.89 -11.32 26.94
C ASP A 203 -21.62 -10.03 27.35
N SER A 204 -21.74 -9.77 28.66
CA SER A 204 -22.47 -8.62 29.23
C SER A 204 -23.98 -8.58 28.90
N ALA A 205 -24.55 -9.69 28.45
CA ALA A 205 -25.98 -9.86 28.25
C ALA A 205 -26.57 -10.81 29.31
N LEU A 206 -27.81 -10.57 29.70
CA LEU A 206 -28.57 -11.48 30.57
C LEU A 206 -29.10 -12.63 29.72
N VAL A 207 -28.67 -13.86 30.02
CA VAL A 207 -29.08 -15.07 29.31
C VAL A 207 -30.02 -15.90 30.19
N LEU A 208 -31.21 -16.15 29.67
CA LEU A 208 -32.19 -17.07 30.24
C LEU A 208 -32.05 -18.46 29.60
N TYR A 209 -31.83 -19.46 30.44
CA TYR A 209 -31.92 -20.87 30.10
C TYR A 209 -33.18 -21.47 30.74
N LEU A 210 -34.08 -21.97 29.89
CA LEU A 210 -35.25 -22.74 30.29
C LEU A 210 -35.08 -24.19 29.85
N ARG A 211 -35.31 -25.12 30.78
CA ARG A 211 -35.22 -26.57 30.50
C ARG A 211 -36.46 -27.27 31.00
N THR A 212 -37.11 -28.07 30.16
CA THR A 212 -38.17 -28.99 30.59
C THR A 212 -37.60 -30.38 30.81
N LEU A 213 -37.89 -30.95 31.97
CA LEU A 213 -37.29 -32.17 32.50
C LEU A 213 -38.31 -33.32 32.48
N GLU A 214 -37.82 -34.53 32.27
CA GLU A 214 -38.62 -35.76 32.33
C GLU A 214 -37.94 -36.77 33.25
N SER A 215 -38.67 -37.30 34.23
CA SER A 215 -38.14 -38.27 35.20
C SER A 215 -37.97 -39.64 34.56
N THR A 216 -36.86 -40.31 34.89
CA THR A 216 -36.53 -41.65 34.39
C THR A 216 -37.03 -42.76 35.32
N SER A 217 -37.59 -42.42 36.50
CA SER A 217 -38.10 -43.39 37.46
C SER A 217 -39.49 -43.91 37.04
N PRO A 218 -39.72 -45.24 36.98
CA PRO A 218 -41.05 -45.79 36.67
C PRO A 218 -41.91 -45.77 37.94
N THR A 219 -42.55 -44.64 38.25
CA THR A 219 -43.57 -44.61 39.30
C THR A 219 -44.94 -44.99 38.73
N HIS A 220 -45.39 -46.18 39.11
CA HIS A 220 -46.76 -46.67 38.99
C HIS A 220 -47.80 -45.59 39.30
N THR A 221 -48.59 -45.16 38.31
CA THR A 221 -50.04 -44.99 38.47
C THR A 221 -50.73 -45.25 37.15
N ALA A 222 -51.66 -46.21 37.17
CA ALA A 222 -52.42 -46.66 36.03
C ALA A 222 -53.65 -45.76 35.83
N SER A 223 -53.77 -45.16 34.65
CA SER A 223 -55.02 -44.93 33.92
C SER A 223 -54.66 -44.44 32.52
N ALA A 224 -55.25 -44.82 31.39
CA ALA A 224 -56.28 -45.79 31.05
C ALA A 224 -56.49 -45.60 29.53
N PHE A 225 -56.27 -46.65 28.71
CA PHE A 225 -56.79 -46.88 27.34
C PHE A 225 -56.50 -45.81 26.25
N ALA A 226 -56.12 -46.08 25.00
CA ALA A 226 -55.83 -47.22 24.14
C ALA A 226 -55.13 -46.56 22.90
N THR A 227 -54.40 -47.17 21.99
CA THR A 227 -54.51 -48.45 21.28
C THR A 227 -53.15 -48.71 20.63
N ASP A 228 -52.51 -49.85 20.91
CA ASP A 228 -51.55 -50.44 19.97
C ASP A 228 -51.64 -51.96 20.10
N ILE A 229 -52.58 -52.53 19.34
CA ILE A 229 -52.50 -53.92 18.90
C ILE A 229 -52.61 -53.87 17.38
N SER A 230 -51.50 -54.08 16.70
CA SER A 230 -51.55 -54.68 15.36
C SER A 230 -50.35 -55.60 15.15
N LEU A 231 -50.64 -56.89 15.30
CA LEU A 231 -49.84 -58.02 14.88
C LEU A 231 -49.86 -58.09 13.34
N THR A 232 -48.96 -57.38 12.67
CA THR A 232 -48.46 -57.75 11.33
C THR A 232 -47.10 -57.10 11.12
N GLY A 233 -46.10 -57.90 10.79
CA GLY A 233 -44.75 -57.43 10.46
C GLY A 233 -44.72 -56.45 9.29
N PHE A 234 -43.58 -55.75 9.19
CA PHE A 234 -43.21 -54.70 8.23
C PHE A 234 -43.54 -53.26 8.64
N ASN A 235 -42.77 -52.70 9.59
CA ASN A 235 -42.52 -51.25 9.64
C ASN A 235 -41.15 -50.93 9.01
N ILE A 236 -41.14 -50.91 7.67
CA ILE A 236 -40.06 -50.38 6.83
C ILE A 236 -40.17 -48.83 6.70
N ARG A 237 -41.12 -48.19 7.39
CA ARG A 237 -41.36 -46.74 7.25
C ARG A 237 -40.54 -45.83 8.19
N ASP A 238 -40.06 -46.33 9.33
CA ASP A 238 -39.30 -45.49 10.29
C ASP A 238 -37.77 -45.50 10.07
N ARG A 239 -37.25 -46.33 9.16
CA ARG A 239 -35.83 -46.30 8.76
C ARG A 239 -35.54 -45.54 7.47
N LEU A 240 -36.57 -45.10 6.74
CA LEU A 240 -36.42 -44.34 5.49
C LEU A 240 -36.83 -42.86 5.61
N PHE A 241 -37.52 -42.46 6.69
CA PHE A 241 -37.85 -41.05 6.98
C PHE A 241 -37.74 -40.71 8.48
N GLY A 242 -36.73 -41.27 9.16
CA GLY A 242 -36.45 -40.95 10.56
C GLY A 242 -36.02 -39.49 10.72
N SER A 243 -36.81 -38.70 11.46
CA SER A 243 -36.51 -37.32 11.86
C SER A 243 -35.08 -37.20 12.40
N ARG A 244 -34.15 -36.67 11.60
CA ARG A 244 -32.95 -35.99 12.12
C ARG A 244 -33.46 -34.81 12.92
N ASN A 245 -33.42 -34.89 14.25
CA ASN A 245 -33.28 -33.73 15.11
C ASN A 245 -32.79 -34.19 16.48
N ARG A 246 -31.48 -34.09 16.73
CA ARG A 246 -31.04 -33.68 18.08
C ARG A 246 -31.49 -32.22 18.20
N THR A 247 -32.53 -31.96 18.98
CA THR A 247 -33.15 -30.64 19.08
C THR A 247 -32.32 -29.64 19.90
N HIS A 248 -31.43 -30.13 20.75
CA HIS A 248 -30.44 -29.36 21.50
C HIS A 248 -29.23 -30.25 21.85
N ASP A 249 -28.15 -29.63 22.29
CA ASP A 249 -26.84 -30.21 22.64
C ASP A 249 -26.82 -31.11 23.90
N GLU A 250 -27.78 -30.92 24.81
CA GLU A 250 -28.01 -31.75 26.00
C GLU A 250 -28.96 -32.94 25.76
N ALA A 251 -29.40 -33.18 24.51
CA ALA A 251 -30.39 -34.21 24.20
C ALA A 251 -29.77 -35.62 24.32
N GLY A 252 -30.27 -36.41 25.28
CA GLY A 252 -29.81 -37.78 25.55
C GLY A 252 -28.86 -37.92 26.74
N GLU A 253 -28.57 -36.83 27.45
CA GLU A 253 -27.79 -36.83 28.70
C GLU A 253 -28.71 -36.91 29.94
N PHE A 254 -28.21 -37.52 31.02
CA PHE A 254 -28.91 -37.68 32.29
C PHE A 254 -28.31 -36.73 33.33
N PHE A 255 -29.18 -36.08 34.10
CA PHE A 255 -28.79 -35.12 35.14
C PHE A 255 -29.45 -35.49 36.47
N ALA A 256 -28.76 -35.23 37.58
CA ALA A 256 -29.34 -35.34 38.91
C ALA A 256 -30.10 -34.05 39.25
N TRP A 257 -31.40 -34.15 39.53
CA TRP A 257 -32.26 -33.02 39.84
C TRP A 257 -33.18 -33.36 41.02
N LYS A 258 -33.04 -32.63 42.13
CA LYS A 258 -33.85 -32.79 43.35
C LYS A 258 -33.92 -34.25 43.87
N GLY A 259 -32.86 -35.03 43.67
CA GLY A 259 -32.75 -36.43 44.11
C GLY A 259 -33.15 -37.47 43.06
N ASP A 260 -33.68 -37.07 41.90
CA ASP A 260 -34.07 -37.96 40.80
C ASP A 260 -33.15 -37.81 39.58
N GLU A 261 -32.98 -38.90 38.81
CA GLU A 261 -32.36 -38.83 37.48
C GLU A 261 -33.38 -38.36 36.44
N VAL A 262 -33.09 -37.22 35.81
CA VAL A 262 -33.94 -36.59 34.80
C VAL A 262 -33.21 -36.45 33.47
N ARG A 263 -33.99 -36.45 32.38
CA ARG A 263 -33.53 -36.08 31.03
C ARG A 263 -34.08 -34.73 30.61
N VAL A 264 -33.29 -33.95 29.87
CA VAL A 264 -33.75 -32.68 29.28
C VAL A 264 -34.51 -32.98 27.98
N ARG A 265 -35.79 -32.60 27.93
CA ARG A 265 -36.68 -32.80 26.79
C ARG A 265 -36.69 -31.62 25.80
N GLU A 266 -36.53 -30.41 26.31
CA GLU A 266 -36.51 -29.16 25.55
C GLU A 266 -35.64 -28.14 26.30
N ARG A 267 -34.70 -27.49 25.58
CA ARG A 267 -33.84 -26.41 26.09
C ARG A 267 -34.06 -25.15 25.25
N ILE A 268 -34.28 -24.01 25.91
CA ILE A 268 -34.43 -22.70 25.26
C ILE A 268 -33.45 -21.72 25.88
N ARG A 269 -32.65 -21.08 25.03
CA ARG A 269 -31.70 -20.02 25.39
C ARG A 269 -32.21 -18.70 24.81
N ILE A 270 -32.36 -17.68 25.65
CA ILE A 270 -32.76 -16.32 25.25
C ILE A 270 -31.77 -15.33 25.82
N GLU A 271 -31.32 -14.41 24.99
CA GLU A 271 -30.34 -13.40 25.35
C GLU A 271 -30.97 -12.01 25.30
N SER A 272 -30.72 -11.21 26.33
CA SER A 272 -31.18 -9.83 26.43
C SER A 272 -30.02 -8.93 26.81
N GLN A 273 -29.69 -7.97 25.94
CA GLN A 273 -28.56 -7.06 26.16
C GLN A 273 -28.86 -6.08 27.29
N ASP A 274 -27.90 -5.88 28.19
CA ASP A 274 -28.00 -4.91 29.28
C ASP A 274 -27.05 -3.72 29.04
N PRO A 275 -27.57 -2.52 28.71
CA PRO A 275 -26.73 -1.37 28.39
C PRO A 275 -25.76 -0.97 29.51
N SER A 276 -26.14 -1.18 30.77
CA SER A 276 -25.28 -0.82 31.90
C SER A 276 -24.15 -1.84 32.10
N LEU A 277 -24.38 -3.13 31.86
CA LEU A 277 -23.32 -4.15 31.90
C LEU A 277 -22.37 -3.99 30.71
N MET A 278 -22.89 -3.65 29.53
CA MET A 278 -22.06 -3.32 28.37
C MET A 278 -21.15 -2.11 28.65
N ALA A 279 -21.68 -1.07 29.30
CA ALA A 279 -20.89 0.09 29.70
C ALA A 279 -19.80 -0.27 30.73
N VAL A 280 -20.11 -1.14 31.71
CA VAL A 280 -19.13 -1.65 32.67
C VAL A 280 -18.04 -2.46 31.96
N MET A 281 -18.39 -3.39 31.07
CA MET A 281 -17.43 -4.18 30.29
C MET A 281 -16.50 -3.30 29.45
N ALA A 282 -17.05 -2.30 28.75
CA ALA A 282 -16.27 -1.38 27.95
C ALA A 282 -15.30 -0.55 28.81
N LYS A 283 -15.76 -0.03 29.95
CA LYS A 283 -14.91 0.72 30.90
C LYS A 283 -13.83 -0.17 31.50
N LEU A 284 -14.16 -1.36 31.99
CA LEU A 284 -13.18 -2.30 32.55
C LEU A 284 -12.11 -2.70 31.51
N THR A 285 -12.50 -2.89 30.25
CA THR A 285 -11.54 -3.20 29.16
C THR A 285 -10.57 -2.05 28.91
N ALA A 286 -11.06 -0.81 28.92
CA ALA A 286 -10.20 0.36 28.78
C ALA A 286 -9.25 0.53 29.98
N LEU A 287 -9.75 0.32 31.20
CA LEU A 287 -8.96 0.42 32.42
C LEU A 287 -7.89 -0.68 32.51
N GLU A 288 -8.21 -1.92 32.15
CA GLU A 288 -7.25 -3.04 32.08
C GLU A 288 -6.07 -2.71 31.16
N HIS A 289 -6.37 -2.15 29.99
CA HIS A 289 -5.35 -1.78 29.00
C HIS A 289 -4.41 -0.67 29.51
N GLU A 290 -4.93 0.35 30.19
CA GLU A 290 -4.12 1.40 30.81
C GLU A 290 -3.21 0.85 31.92
N VAL A 291 -3.75 -0.01 32.80
CA VAL A 291 -2.97 -0.65 33.88
C VAL A 291 -1.88 -1.56 33.30
N MET A 292 -2.19 -2.32 32.23
CA MET A 292 -1.21 -3.16 31.54
C MET A 292 -0.07 -2.31 30.97
N LYS A 293 -0.38 -1.18 30.32
CA LYS A 293 0.61 -0.25 29.77
C LYS A 293 1.53 0.31 30.85
N TRP A 294 0.99 0.73 31.99
CA TRP A 294 1.79 1.22 33.12
C TRP A 294 2.66 0.13 33.73
N THR A 295 2.12 -1.10 33.84
CA THR A 295 2.86 -2.27 34.33
C THR A 295 4.07 -2.58 33.43
N THR A 296 3.89 -2.58 32.11
CA THR A 296 4.98 -2.81 31.15
C THR A 296 6.02 -1.68 31.19
N ALA A 297 5.59 -0.42 31.24
CA ALA A 297 6.51 0.71 31.32
C ALA A 297 7.38 0.67 32.59
N LEU A 298 6.77 0.35 33.73
CA LEU A 298 7.49 0.23 35.00
C LEU A 298 8.42 -1.00 35.00
N LYS A 299 8.00 -2.12 34.42
CA LYS A 299 8.81 -3.34 34.28
C LYS A 299 10.10 -3.09 33.48
N VAL A 300 10.00 -2.33 32.40
CA VAL A 300 11.15 -1.96 31.55
C VAL A 300 12.15 -1.12 32.33
N LEU A 301 11.69 -0.11 33.07
CA LEU A 301 12.58 0.76 33.85
C LEU A 301 13.17 0.06 35.08
N MET A 302 12.47 -0.91 35.66
CA MET A 302 12.98 -1.71 36.79
C MET A 302 14.02 -2.76 36.38
N GLY A 303 14.26 -2.97 35.08
CA GLY A 303 15.25 -3.94 34.59
C GLY A 303 14.95 -5.40 34.97
N THR A 304 13.70 -5.71 35.35
CA THR A 304 13.29 -7.08 35.65
C THR A 304 13.08 -7.82 34.34
N GLU A 305 14.14 -8.48 33.86
CA GLU A 305 14.08 -9.44 32.76
C GLU A 305 13.07 -10.56 33.09
N ASP A 306 12.40 -11.08 32.06
CA ASP A 306 11.46 -12.21 32.16
C ASP A 306 12.19 -13.47 32.65
N THR A 307 12.24 -13.70 33.96
CA THR A 307 12.75 -14.93 34.56
C THR A 307 11.70 -16.05 34.63
N ASP A 308 10.71 -16.08 33.73
CA ASP A 308 9.72 -17.16 33.63
C ASP A 308 9.85 -17.99 32.33
N SER A 309 11.00 -17.92 31.66
CA SER A 309 11.41 -18.95 30.70
C SER A 309 12.71 -19.60 31.17
N ASP A 310 12.62 -20.87 31.54
CA ASP A 310 13.76 -21.77 31.78
C ASP A 310 14.74 -21.73 30.60
N GLU A 311 15.76 -20.87 30.64
CA GLU A 311 16.99 -21.01 29.87
C GLU A 311 18.18 -20.41 30.64
N GLN A 312 19.30 -21.12 30.59
CA GLN A 312 20.49 -20.99 31.45
C GLN A 312 21.27 -19.67 31.27
N PRO A 313 22.05 -19.20 32.27
CA PRO A 313 22.69 -17.88 32.23
C PRO A 313 23.94 -17.87 31.33
N LEU A 314 24.06 -16.84 30.49
CA LEU A 314 25.26 -16.53 29.70
C LEU A 314 26.23 -15.65 30.51
N ASP A 315 27.48 -16.09 30.58
CA ASP A 315 28.58 -15.40 31.23
C ASP A 315 29.13 -14.26 30.35
N ARG A 316 29.16 -13.04 30.89
CA ARG A 316 29.66 -11.82 30.25
C ARG A 316 31.18 -11.74 30.40
N CYS A 317 31.94 -12.58 29.70
CA CYS A 317 33.33 -12.25 29.39
C CYS A 317 33.92 -13.12 28.28
N THR A 318 34.56 -12.47 27.31
CA THR A 318 35.33 -13.00 26.17
C THR A 318 34.57 -13.08 24.83
N GLY A 319 34.66 -11.97 24.08
CA GLY A 319 34.37 -11.97 22.66
C GLY A 319 35.30 -12.94 21.91
N ARG A 320 34.77 -14.10 21.51
CA ARG A 320 35.28 -14.93 20.42
C ARG A 320 34.22 -15.96 20.00
N TRP A 321 33.79 -15.91 18.74
CA TRP A 321 32.94 -16.95 18.16
C TRP A 321 33.78 -18.23 17.94
N LYS A 322 33.37 -19.35 18.56
CA LYS A 322 33.88 -20.68 18.22
C LYS A 322 32.90 -21.38 17.28
N ILE A 323 33.40 -21.69 16.09
CA ILE A 323 32.83 -22.65 15.14
C ILE A 323 32.91 -24.05 15.79
N GLY A 324 31.79 -24.78 15.83
CA GLY A 324 31.71 -26.10 16.47
C GLY A 324 30.72 -27.05 15.77
N ALA A 325 31.30 -27.95 14.97
CA ALA A 325 30.91 -29.32 14.64
C ALA A 325 29.44 -29.78 14.74
N ARG A 326 28.94 -30.28 13.60
CA ARG A 326 27.80 -31.20 13.51
C ARG A 326 28.13 -32.53 14.21
N SER A 327 27.28 -32.94 15.14
CA SER A 327 27.19 -34.33 15.60
C SER A 327 25.94 -34.97 14.99
N LEU A 328 26.16 -36.01 14.19
CA LEU A 328 25.14 -36.96 13.75
C LEU A 328 24.73 -37.84 14.95
N SER A 329 23.43 -38.08 15.13
CA SER A 329 22.93 -39.22 15.89
C SER A 329 22.01 -40.05 15.01
N THR A 330 22.47 -41.25 14.66
CA THR A 330 21.64 -42.39 14.26
C THR A 330 21.06 -43.05 15.51
N ASP A 331 19.77 -43.38 15.50
CA ASP A 331 19.26 -44.59 16.16
C ASP A 331 17.88 -45.06 15.60
N ALA A 332 17.90 -46.31 15.12
CA ALA A 332 16.91 -47.41 15.21
C ALA A 332 15.54 -47.42 14.44
N PRO A 333 15.04 -48.64 14.07
CA PRO A 333 14.17 -48.89 12.91
C PRO A 333 12.65 -48.94 13.18
N ALA A 334 12.16 -48.45 14.32
CA ALA A 334 10.73 -48.51 14.67
C ALA A 334 9.89 -47.35 14.07
N GLU A 335 10.53 -46.29 13.57
CA GLU A 335 9.83 -45.11 13.02
C GLU A 335 9.47 -45.24 11.53
N VAL A 336 9.98 -46.26 10.83
CA VAL A 336 9.78 -46.39 9.36
C VAL A 336 8.38 -46.93 9.03
N GLU A 337 7.84 -47.86 9.83
CA GLU A 337 6.47 -48.39 9.64
C GLU A 337 5.41 -47.32 9.98
N ALA A 338 5.58 -46.56 11.06
CA ALA A 338 4.65 -45.49 11.45
C ALA A 338 4.61 -44.30 10.47
N ARG A 339 5.68 -44.07 9.71
CA ARG A 339 5.75 -43.04 8.65
C ARG A 339 5.09 -43.50 7.34
N ALA A 340 5.16 -44.79 7.02
CA ALA A 340 4.52 -45.36 5.84
C ALA A 340 2.99 -45.34 5.96
N ASP A 341 2.44 -45.76 7.09
CA ASP A 341 0.98 -45.75 7.35
C ASP A 341 0.39 -44.33 7.29
N ARG A 342 1.15 -43.34 7.73
CA ARG A 342 0.73 -41.93 7.71
C ARG A 342 0.79 -41.31 6.32
N LYS A 343 1.72 -41.75 5.47
CA LYS A 343 1.85 -41.33 4.07
C LYS A 343 0.69 -41.87 3.23
N ASP A 344 0.34 -43.15 3.41
CA ASP A 344 -0.77 -43.77 2.69
C ASP A 344 -2.13 -43.16 3.09
N ALA A 345 -2.30 -42.79 4.37
CA ALA A 345 -3.49 -42.08 4.84
C ALA A 345 -3.64 -40.67 4.21
N ILE A 346 -2.54 -39.97 3.95
CA ILE A 346 -2.57 -38.64 3.33
C ILE A 346 -2.92 -38.73 1.84
N TYR A 347 -2.32 -39.66 1.09
CA TYR A 347 -2.70 -39.87 -0.31
C TYR A 347 -4.13 -40.38 -0.47
N ALA A 348 -4.63 -41.21 0.45
CA ALA A 348 -6.04 -41.61 0.47
C ALA A 348 -7.00 -40.42 0.71
N LEU A 349 -6.59 -39.43 1.50
CA LEU A 349 -7.34 -38.20 1.70
C LEU A 349 -7.32 -37.31 0.45
N ILE A 350 -6.18 -37.21 -0.25
CA ILE A 350 -6.08 -36.47 -1.52
C ILE A 350 -6.98 -37.11 -2.59
N ASP A 351 -6.99 -38.44 -2.70
CA ASP A 351 -7.91 -39.18 -3.58
C ASP A 351 -9.38 -38.84 -3.26
N GLN A 352 -9.73 -38.74 -1.97
CA GLN A 352 -11.08 -38.38 -1.53
C GLN A 352 -11.45 -36.92 -1.84
N ILE A 353 -10.50 -35.99 -1.74
CA ILE A 353 -10.70 -34.57 -2.10
C ILE A 353 -10.95 -34.44 -3.61
N ASN A 354 -10.09 -35.05 -4.43
CA ASN A 354 -10.25 -35.03 -5.89
C ASN A 354 -11.59 -35.67 -6.31
N SER A 355 -11.99 -36.78 -5.67
CA SER A 355 -13.29 -37.41 -5.93
C SER A 355 -14.47 -36.51 -5.54
N ASN A 356 -14.37 -35.76 -4.45
CA ASN A 356 -15.42 -34.84 -4.02
C ASN A 356 -15.51 -33.62 -4.93
N GLU A 357 -14.38 -33.10 -5.42
CA GLU A 357 -14.35 -32.00 -6.40
C GLU A 357 -15.02 -32.38 -7.72
N VAL A 358 -14.81 -33.62 -8.19
CA VAL A 358 -15.52 -34.14 -9.38
C VAL A 358 -17.02 -34.21 -9.16
N VAL A 359 -17.46 -34.72 -7.99
CA VAL A 359 -18.90 -34.78 -7.64
C VAL A 359 -19.49 -33.37 -7.52
N LEU A 360 -18.77 -32.42 -6.94
CA LEU A 360 -19.17 -31.02 -6.86
C LEU A 360 -19.26 -30.36 -8.24
N ALA A 361 -18.30 -30.64 -9.13
CA ALA A 361 -18.33 -30.16 -10.51
C ALA A 361 -19.55 -30.70 -11.27
N GLU A 362 -19.86 -31.99 -11.12
CA GLU A 362 -21.05 -32.62 -11.72
C GLU A 362 -22.35 -32.02 -11.16
N MET A 363 -22.45 -31.82 -9.85
CA MET A 363 -23.61 -31.18 -9.22
C MET A 363 -23.78 -29.71 -9.61
N MET A 364 -22.68 -28.97 -9.80
CA MET A 364 -22.70 -27.57 -10.25
C MET A 364 -23.04 -27.44 -11.73
N ASP A 365 -22.65 -28.42 -12.56
CA ASP A 365 -23.07 -28.53 -13.97
C ASP A 365 -24.58 -28.81 -14.08
N GLU A 366 -25.11 -29.72 -13.26
CA GLU A 366 -26.55 -30.01 -13.21
C GLU A 366 -27.42 -28.81 -12.79
N LEU A 367 -26.82 -27.84 -12.09
CA LEU A 367 -27.47 -26.60 -11.64
C LEU A 367 -27.17 -25.38 -12.53
N ASP A 368 -26.39 -25.54 -13.61
CA ASP A 368 -25.97 -24.49 -14.55
C ASP A 368 -25.18 -23.34 -13.88
N LEU A 369 -24.41 -23.66 -12.82
CA LEU A 369 -23.67 -22.69 -11.98
C LEU A 369 -22.15 -22.66 -12.23
N LEU A 370 -21.65 -23.44 -13.19
CA LEU A 370 -20.21 -23.59 -13.46
C LEU A 370 -19.55 -22.30 -13.98
N ASP A 371 -20.26 -21.52 -14.80
CA ASP A 371 -19.73 -20.26 -15.37
C ASP A 371 -19.69 -19.12 -14.34
N ASP A 372 -20.62 -19.12 -13.38
CA ASP A 372 -20.73 -18.05 -12.35
C ASP A 372 -19.79 -18.27 -11.15
N PHE A 373 -19.31 -19.50 -10.92
CA PHE A 373 -18.52 -19.88 -9.73
C PHE A 373 -17.27 -20.72 -10.07
N SER A 374 -16.62 -20.45 -11.20
CA SER A 374 -15.45 -21.20 -11.68
C SER A 374 -14.27 -21.25 -10.69
N GLY A 375 -14.13 -20.25 -9.81
CA GLY A 375 -13.08 -20.19 -8.79
C GLY A 375 -13.30 -21.06 -7.55
N VAL A 376 -14.43 -21.78 -7.45
CA VAL A 376 -14.73 -22.68 -6.31
C VAL A 376 -14.09 -24.06 -6.49
N LEU A 377 -13.77 -24.44 -7.72
CA LEU A 377 -13.13 -25.72 -8.07
C LEU A 377 -11.70 -25.46 -8.54
N ASN A 378 -10.74 -26.31 -8.14
CA ASN A 378 -9.34 -26.18 -8.55
C ASN A 378 -9.09 -26.73 -9.97
N LEU A 379 -9.85 -26.27 -10.96
CA LEU A 379 -9.79 -26.79 -12.34
C LEU A 379 -8.55 -26.34 -13.13
N GLU A 380 -7.93 -25.23 -12.74
CA GLU A 380 -6.76 -24.62 -13.41
C GLU A 380 -5.52 -24.52 -12.51
N GLY A 381 -5.56 -25.00 -11.27
CA GLY A 381 -4.40 -24.97 -10.35
C GLY A 381 -3.55 -26.24 -10.38
N PRO A 382 -2.37 -26.24 -9.74
CA PRO A 382 -1.47 -27.40 -9.71
C PRO A 382 -2.12 -28.59 -9.01
N GLU A 383 -1.90 -29.80 -9.54
CA GLU A 383 -2.43 -31.03 -8.94
C GLU A 383 -1.90 -31.20 -7.51
N LEU A 384 -2.79 -31.52 -6.56
CA LEU A 384 -2.43 -31.67 -5.15
C LEU A 384 -1.32 -32.70 -4.93
N ASP A 385 -1.27 -33.76 -5.75
CA ASP A 385 -0.21 -34.77 -5.72
C ASP A 385 1.18 -34.18 -6.00
N ASP A 386 1.29 -33.22 -6.92
CA ASP A 386 2.56 -32.56 -7.25
C ASP A 386 3.07 -31.69 -6.10
N VAL A 387 2.15 -30.98 -5.42
CA VAL A 387 2.48 -30.09 -4.30
C VAL A 387 2.90 -30.90 -3.06
N PHE A 388 2.18 -31.97 -2.74
CA PHE A 388 2.48 -32.78 -1.56
C PHE A 388 3.64 -33.75 -1.76
N SER A 389 3.92 -34.21 -2.99
CA SER A 389 5.05 -35.09 -3.29
C SER A 389 6.42 -34.49 -2.90
N GLN A 390 6.55 -33.15 -2.91
CA GLN A 390 7.75 -32.44 -2.46
C GLN A 390 8.02 -32.60 -0.95
N THR A 391 6.96 -32.78 -0.16
CA THR A 391 7.03 -32.75 1.31
C THR A 391 6.98 -34.16 1.93
N ILE A 392 6.15 -35.05 1.36
CA ILE A 392 5.92 -36.42 1.89
C ILE A 392 6.47 -37.54 1.00
N GLY A 393 7.00 -37.20 -0.18
CA GLY A 393 7.55 -38.13 -1.18
C GLY A 393 6.46 -38.87 -1.98
N HIS A 394 6.80 -39.31 -3.20
CA HIS A 394 5.89 -40.00 -4.12
C HIS A 394 5.29 -41.28 -3.56
N ARG A 395 4.02 -41.55 -3.89
CA ARG A 395 3.25 -42.72 -3.42
C ARG A 395 3.99 -44.03 -3.70
N ASP A 396 4.56 -44.17 -4.89
CA ASP A 396 5.27 -45.35 -5.37
C ASP A 396 6.37 -44.98 -6.40
N GLU A 397 7.24 -45.93 -6.74
CA GLU A 397 8.36 -45.67 -7.65
C GLU A 397 7.88 -45.39 -9.09
N GLN A 398 6.69 -45.87 -9.48
CA GLN A 398 6.14 -45.66 -10.81
C GLN A 398 5.57 -44.25 -10.98
N THR A 399 4.99 -43.65 -9.94
CA THR A 399 4.52 -42.25 -9.96
C THR A 399 5.69 -41.28 -10.04
N LEU A 400 6.78 -41.55 -9.33
CA LEU A 400 8.04 -40.80 -9.44
C LEU A 400 8.62 -40.86 -10.86
N GLU A 401 8.71 -42.05 -11.46
CA GLU A 401 9.17 -42.20 -12.85
C GLU A 401 8.24 -41.52 -13.87
N ALA A 402 6.92 -41.59 -13.65
CA ALA A 402 5.95 -40.94 -14.52
C ALA A 402 6.12 -39.42 -14.53
N ARG A 403 6.33 -38.80 -13.35
CA ARG A 403 6.59 -37.36 -13.22
C ARG A 403 7.86 -36.92 -13.96
N VAL A 404 8.94 -37.67 -13.78
CA VAL A 404 10.24 -37.41 -14.44
C VAL A 404 10.13 -37.58 -15.96
N ARG A 405 9.38 -38.59 -16.43
CA ARG A 405 9.14 -38.81 -17.86
C ARG A 405 8.24 -37.73 -18.47
N LEU A 406 7.25 -37.23 -17.73
CA LEU A 406 6.39 -36.12 -18.15
C LEU A 406 7.20 -34.84 -18.30
N ALA A 407 8.01 -34.50 -17.29
CA ALA A 407 8.90 -33.34 -17.37
C ALA A 407 9.89 -33.42 -18.54
N ARG A 408 10.39 -34.62 -18.85
CA ARG A 408 11.22 -34.85 -20.04
C ARG A 408 10.44 -34.64 -21.34
N GLN A 409 9.18 -35.05 -21.38
CA GLN A 409 8.32 -34.90 -22.55
C GLN A 409 7.97 -33.43 -22.80
N ASP A 410 7.71 -32.68 -21.74
CA ASP A 410 7.23 -31.30 -21.83
C ASP A 410 8.36 -30.30 -22.10
N PHE A 411 9.56 -30.53 -21.53
CA PHE A 411 10.66 -29.56 -21.58
C PHE A 411 11.94 -30.05 -22.28
N GLY A 412 12.03 -31.34 -22.65
CA GLY A 412 13.19 -31.88 -23.37
C GLY A 412 14.45 -31.85 -22.50
N ASP A 413 15.60 -31.39 -23.01
CA ASP A 413 16.86 -31.28 -22.23
C ASP A 413 16.90 -30.05 -21.29
N PHE A 414 15.94 -29.14 -21.43
CA PHE A 414 15.87 -27.91 -20.65
C PHE A 414 14.84 -28.09 -19.53
N LEU A 415 15.10 -27.57 -18.34
CA LEU A 415 14.15 -27.67 -17.23
C LEU A 415 14.02 -26.32 -16.52
N PRO A 416 12.80 -25.83 -16.22
CA PRO A 416 12.64 -24.60 -15.44
C PRO A 416 13.21 -24.76 -14.02
N GLU A 417 13.76 -23.67 -13.47
CA GLU A 417 14.31 -23.68 -12.11
C GLU A 417 13.23 -24.04 -11.08
N GLY A 418 13.50 -25.08 -10.27
CA GLY A 418 12.58 -25.56 -9.23
C GLY A 418 11.42 -26.45 -9.71
N HIS A 419 11.33 -26.79 -11.00
CA HIS A 419 10.24 -27.61 -11.53
C HIS A 419 10.23 -29.07 -11.04
N LEU A 420 11.41 -29.66 -10.82
CA LEU A 420 11.57 -31.00 -10.24
C LEU A 420 12.27 -30.89 -8.88
N ASN A 421 11.86 -31.72 -7.92
CA ASN A 421 12.53 -31.76 -6.61
C ASN A 421 13.88 -32.51 -6.67
N ALA A 422 14.69 -32.42 -5.62
CA ALA A 422 16.03 -33.02 -5.61
C ALA A 422 16.05 -34.54 -5.89
N ARG A 423 15.00 -35.27 -5.53
CA ARG A 423 14.90 -36.72 -5.76
C ARG A 423 14.49 -37.05 -7.19
N GLU A 424 13.58 -36.27 -7.76
CA GLU A 424 13.17 -36.33 -9.17
C GLU A 424 14.30 -35.92 -10.10
N ILE A 425 15.05 -34.86 -9.77
CA ILE A 425 16.24 -34.44 -10.52
C ILE A 425 17.28 -35.55 -10.50
N GLN A 426 17.53 -36.22 -9.38
CA GLN A 426 18.44 -37.36 -9.33
C GLN A 426 18.02 -38.50 -10.27
N LEU A 427 16.71 -38.78 -10.35
CA LEU A 427 16.20 -39.81 -11.26
C LEU A 427 16.23 -39.33 -12.72
N TYR A 428 15.91 -38.06 -12.97
CA TYR A 428 16.03 -37.39 -14.26
C TYR A 428 17.46 -37.48 -14.79
N THR A 429 18.44 -37.09 -13.97
CA THR A 429 19.87 -37.16 -14.29
C THR A 429 20.33 -38.58 -14.57
N ARG A 430 19.81 -39.56 -13.81
CA ARG A 430 20.15 -40.98 -14.01
C ARG A 430 19.57 -41.54 -15.33
N LEU A 431 18.35 -41.15 -15.68
CA LEU A 431 17.64 -41.68 -16.86
C LEU A 431 17.96 -40.93 -18.15
N TYR A 432 18.20 -39.62 -18.08
CA TYR A 432 18.28 -38.72 -19.23
C TYR A 432 19.52 -37.80 -19.24
N GLY A 433 20.34 -37.78 -18.19
CA GLY A 433 21.51 -36.87 -18.07
C GLY A 433 21.20 -35.56 -17.35
N GLU A 434 22.23 -34.77 -17.01
CA GLU A 434 22.05 -33.51 -16.26
C GLU A 434 21.21 -32.51 -17.08
N PRO A 435 20.06 -32.04 -16.54
CA PRO A 435 19.22 -31.09 -17.24
C PRO A 435 19.87 -29.70 -17.30
N VAL A 436 19.66 -28.98 -18.40
CA VAL A 436 20.08 -27.58 -18.51
C VAL A 436 18.99 -26.70 -17.88
N ILE A 437 19.27 -26.14 -16.71
CA ILE A 437 18.31 -25.30 -15.99
C ILE A 437 18.22 -23.92 -16.65
N ARG A 438 17.01 -23.49 -17.02
CA ARG A 438 16.72 -22.13 -17.52
C ARG A 438 15.80 -21.41 -16.55
N GLU A 439 16.07 -20.13 -16.28
CA GLU A 439 15.16 -19.28 -15.53
C GLU A 439 13.88 -19.08 -16.34
N GLN A 440 12.73 -19.18 -15.66
CA GLN A 440 11.42 -19.09 -16.30
C GLN A 440 11.12 -17.60 -16.61
N GLU A 441 11.38 -17.17 -17.84
CA GLU A 441 10.76 -15.97 -18.38
C GLU A 441 9.24 -16.21 -18.43
N THR A 442 8.50 -15.44 -17.65
CA THR A 442 7.03 -15.50 -17.61
C THR A 442 6.47 -15.42 -19.03
N GLU A 443 5.58 -16.34 -19.36
CA GLU A 443 4.95 -16.64 -20.66
C GLU A 443 4.02 -15.53 -21.20
N LEU A 444 4.37 -14.26 -21.00
CA LEU A 444 3.70 -13.06 -21.51
C LEU A 444 4.55 -12.30 -22.53
N GLU A 445 5.74 -12.80 -22.89
CA GLU A 445 6.65 -12.18 -23.89
C GLU A 445 6.84 -13.01 -25.19
N LEU A 446 6.13 -14.13 -25.39
CA LEU A 446 6.19 -14.94 -26.64
C LEU A 446 5.02 -14.68 -27.62
N LEU A 447 4.35 -13.53 -27.54
CA LEU A 447 3.36 -13.09 -28.54
C LEU A 447 3.81 -11.87 -29.34
N GLU A 448 5.11 -11.69 -29.56
CA GLU A 448 5.59 -10.80 -30.62
C GLU A 448 6.73 -11.49 -31.40
N VAL A 449 6.53 -11.54 -32.73
CA VAL A 449 7.42 -12.03 -33.80
C VAL A 449 7.37 -13.54 -34.12
N GLU A 450 6.26 -13.98 -34.71
CA GLU A 450 6.35 -14.75 -35.96
C GLU A 450 5.64 -13.95 -37.06
N GLU A 451 6.31 -12.89 -37.55
CA GLU A 451 6.10 -12.50 -38.94
C GLU A 451 6.96 -13.46 -39.77
N SER A 452 6.33 -14.42 -40.44
CA SER A 452 6.99 -15.13 -41.53
C SER A 452 7.30 -14.10 -42.64
N PRO A 453 8.54 -13.97 -43.13
CA PRO A 453 8.78 -13.15 -44.30
C PRO A 453 8.06 -13.81 -45.49
N ASP A 454 7.18 -13.07 -46.16
CA ASP A 454 6.50 -13.54 -47.37
C ASP A 454 7.54 -13.98 -48.42
N LYS A 455 7.60 -15.28 -48.70
CA LYS A 455 8.47 -15.87 -49.73
C LYS A 455 7.72 -15.96 -51.05
N LEU A 456 8.26 -15.33 -52.09
CA LEU A 456 7.70 -15.35 -53.45
C LEU A 456 8.19 -16.57 -54.22
N TYR A 457 7.24 -17.36 -54.71
CA TYR A 457 7.51 -18.52 -55.57
C TYR A 457 7.06 -18.24 -57.01
N ARG A 458 7.82 -18.73 -57.99
CA ARG A 458 7.44 -18.74 -59.40
C ARG A 458 7.25 -20.16 -59.89
N GLU A 459 6.23 -20.37 -60.71
CA GLU A 459 5.95 -21.67 -61.32
C GLU A 459 7.01 -21.97 -62.39
N ASP A 460 7.64 -23.15 -62.29
CA ASP A 460 8.77 -23.57 -63.14
C ASP A 460 8.33 -24.14 -64.51
N GLY A 461 7.02 -24.15 -64.78
CA GLY A 461 6.44 -24.65 -66.02
C GLY A 461 6.40 -26.18 -66.16
N GLN A 462 6.80 -26.94 -65.13
CA GLN A 462 6.58 -28.40 -65.03
C GLN A 462 5.79 -28.79 -63.78
N GLY A 463 5.07 -27.84 -63.20
CA GLY A 463 4.16 -28.06 -62.06
C GLY A 463 4.85 -28.04 -60.70
N GLY A 464 6.07 -27.50 -60.61
CA GLY A 464 6.76 -27.18 -59.36
C GLY A 464 6.89 -25.66 -59.15
N TRP A 465 7.24 -25.27 -57.92
CA TRP A 465 7.41 -23.87 -57.50
C TRP A 465 8.85 -23.65 -57.04
N GLU A 466 9.51 -22.63 -57.60
CA GLU A 466 10.88 -22.25 -57.25
C GLU A 466 10.90 -20.90 -56.51
N GLU A 467 11.63 -20.82 -55.39
CA GLU A 467 11.72 -19.63 -54.53
C GLU A 467 12.65 -18.57 -55.14
N ILE A 468 12.22 -17.32 -55.22
CA ILE A 468 13.03 -16.22 -55.76
C ILE A 468 13.69 -15.45 -54.62
N GLU A 469 15.02 -15.45 -54.57
CA GLU A 469 15.80 -14.56 -53.69
C GLU A 469 15.89 -13.15 -54.30
N ILE A 470 15.40 -12.14 -53.59
CA ILE A 470 15.51 -10.73 -53.99
C ILE A 470 16.71 -10.12 -53.27
N GLU A 471 17.75 -9.73 -54.03
CA GLU A 471 18.82 -8.88 -53.52
C GLU A 471 18.37 -7.41 -53.55
N GLU A 472 18.22 -6.77 -52.39
CA GLU A 472 17.96 -5.33 -52.31
C GLU A 472 19.25 -4.53 -52.04
N GLU A 473 19.78 -3.95 -53.12
CA GLU A 473 20.66 -2.79 -53.12
C GLU A 473 19.83 -1.49 -53.02
N SER A 474 20.35 -0.51 -52.28
CA SER A 474 19.75 0.79 -51.91
C SER A 474 19.20 1.67 -53.05
N VAL A 475 17.99 2.25 -52.91
CA VAL A 475 17.64 3.69 -53.15
C VAL A 475 16.36 4.09 -52.38
N LEU A 476 16.35 5.34 -51.89
CA LEU A 476 15.42 6.13 -51.06
C LEU A 476 13.92 6.22 -51.42
N GLU A 477 13.15 6.70 -50.42
CA GLU A 477 11.75 7.23 -50.34
C GLU A 477 10.71 6.23 -49.76
N GLU A 478 10.00 6.44 -48.63
CA GLU A 478 9.75 7.58 -47.73
C GLU A 478 9.71 7.07 -46.26
N GLU A 479 10.38 7.76 -45.35
CA GLU A 479 10.43 7.41 -43.91
C GLU A 479 9.05 7.56 -43.23
N ALA A 480 8.49 6.45 -42.77
CA ALA A 480 7.59 6.48 -41.62
C ALA A 480 8.44 6.77 -40.35
N PRO A 481 8.04 7.70 -39.46
CA PRO A 481 8.88 8.11 -38.35
C PRO A 481 8.97 6.97 -37.33
N VAL A 482 10.17 6.41 -37.19
CA VAL A 482 10.53 5.51 -36.09
C VAL A 482 10.25 6.24 -34.77
N VAL A 483 9.19 5.83 -34.09
CA VAL A 483 8.88 6.31 -32.75
C VAL A 483 9.88 5.67 -31.81
N TYR A 484 10.99 6.36 -31.57
CA TYR A 484 11.85 6.08 -30.43
C TYR A 484 11.01 6.19 -29.16
N ASP A 485 11.01 5.14 -28.33
CA ASP A 485 10.52 5.23 -26.96
C ASP A 485 11.48 6.15 -26.20
N MET A 486 11.09 7.43 -26.08
CA MET A 486 11.95 8.53 -25.60
C MET A 486 12.35 8.39 -24.12
N ASP A 487 11.74 7.45 -23.40
CA ASP A 487 11.98 7.20 -21.98
C ASP A 487 13.16 6.25 -21.72
N PHE A 488 13.70 5.59 -22.76
CA PHE A 488 14.84 4.68 -22.63
C PHE A 488 15.87 4.90 -23.75
N PRO A 489 17.14 5.22 -23.43
CA PRO A 489 18.21 5.05 -24.41
C PRO A 489 18.30 3.56 -24.80
N PRO A 490 18.64 3.23 -26.06
CA PRO A 490 18.85 1.83 -26.44
C PRO A 490 19.93 1.22 -25.53
N PRO A 491 19.78 -0.05 -25.10
CA PRO A 491 20.84 -0.74 -24.37
C PRO A 491 22.12 -0.69 -25.21
N ALA A 492 23.22 -0.26 -24.60
CA ALA A 492 24.51 -0.29 -25.27
C ALA A 492 25.01 -1.72 -25.32
N ASP A 493 25.33 -2.23 -26.52
CA ASP A 493 25.95 -3.55 -26.67
C ASP A 493 27.26 -3.61 -25.88
N GLU A 494 27.47 -4.69 -25.11
CA GLU A 494 28.72 -4.92 -24.38
C GLU A 494 29.90 -4.95 -25.36
N THR A 495 30.84 -4.02 -25.19
CA THR A 495 32.05 -4.02 -26.01
C THR A 495 33.00 -5.13 -25.55
N ALA A 496 33.79 -5.69 -26.47
CA ALA A 496 34.79 -6.73 -26.16
C ALA A 496 35.81 -6.32 -25.09
N ALA A 497 35.98 -5.02 -24.82
CA ALA A 497 36.81 -4.52 -23.73
C ALA A 497 36.17 -4.72 -22.34
N MET A 498 34.85 -4.60 -22.24
CA MET A 498 34.09 -4.81 -21.00
C MET A 498 34.12 -6.30 -20.61
N GLN A 499 33.98 -7.20 -21.59
CA GLN A 499 34.08 -8.65 -21.38
C GLN A 499 35.46 -9.07 -20.83
N ARG A 500 36.55 -8.58 -21.44
CA ARG A 500 37.90 -8.88 -20.94
C ARG A 500 38.15 -8.33 -19.52
N THR A 501 37.57 -7.18 -19.20
CA THR A 501 37.75 -6.57 -17.87
C THR A 501 37.05 -7.38 -16.79
N ARG A 502 35.87 -7.95 -17.11
CA ARG A 502 35.14 -8.88 -16.24
C ARG A 502 35.91 -10.18 -16.01
N GLU A 503 36.43 -10.79 -17.07
CA GLU A 503 37.20 -12.04 -16.98
C GLU A 503 38.46 -11.87 -16.10
N VAL A 504 39.14 -10.73 -16.21
CA VAL A 504 40.34 -10.44 -15.41
C VAL A 504 40.00 -10.21 -13.93
N ALA A 505 38.90 -9.55 -13.63
CA ALA A 505 38.45 -9.34 -12.25
C ALA A 505 37.99 -10.63 -11.58
N GLU A 506 37.29 -11.50 -12.31
CA GLU A 506 36.91 -12.84 -11.84
C GLU A 506 38.14 -13.70 -11.49
N GLN A 507 39.21 -13.62 -12.30
CA GLN A 507 40.48 -14.31 -12.02
C GLN A 507 41.19 -13.78 -10.77
N LEU A 508 40.93 -12.55 -10.37
CA LEU A 508 41.53 -11.91 -9.19
C LEU A 508 40.62 -11.99 -7.94
N GLY A 509 39.48 -12.69 -8.03
CA GLY A 509 38.52 -12.82 -6.93
C GLY A 509 37.79 -11.52 -6.59
N GLY A 510 37.73 -10.58 -7.53
CA GLY A 510 36.95 -9.34 -7.42
C GLY A 510 35.67 -9.40 -8.25
N HIS A 511 34.57 -8.85 -7.75
CA HIS A 511 33.36 -8.64 -8.55
C HIS A 511 33.44 -7.30 -9.29
N VAL A 512 33.29 -7.32 -10.62
CA VAL A 512 33.05 -6.08 -11.38
C VAL A 512 31.61 -5.68 -11.18
N MET A 513 31.39 -4.63 -10.40
CA MET A 513 30.13 -3.89 -10.43
C MET A 513 29.99 -3.28 -11.83
N LEU A 514 29.15 -3.86 -12.69
CA LEU A 514 28.65 -3.20 -13.90
C LEU A 514 27.60 -2.16 -13.49
N GLU A 515 27.99 -1.22 -12.63
CA GLU A 515 27.27 0.04 -12.54
C GLU A 515 27.70 0.89 -13.74
N GLU A 516 26.71 1.41 -14.46
CA GLU A 516 26.90 2.57 -15.33
C GLU A 516 27.42 3.74 -14.48
N PHE A 517 28.72 3.78 -14.20
CA PHE A 517 29.44 5.02 -14.02
C PHE A 517 29.57 5.69 -15.40
N GLN A 518 28.45 6.09 -15.99
CA GLN A 518 28.47 7.28 -16.80
C GLN A 518 28.52 8.46 -15.82
N ASP A 519 29.74 8.99 -15.66
CA ASP A 519 30.13 10.19 -14.92
C ASP A 519 30.66 10.03 -13.48
N GLU A 520 31.40 8.96 -13.16
CA GLU A 520 32.62 9.13 -12.34
C GLU A 520 33.85 9.03 -13.25
N ALA A 521 33.96 10.00 -14.16
CA ALA A 521 35.28 10.54 -14.39
C ALA A 521 35.83 10.96 -13.02
N VAL A 522 37.10 10.65 -12.74
CA VAL A 522 37.94 11.41 -11.79
C VAL A 522 37.36 12.80 -11.63
N PRO A 523 37.05 13.32 -10.41
CA PRO A 523 36.44 14.62 -10.27
C PRO A 523 37.37 15.62 -10.95
N ASP A 524 37.03 15.95 -12.19
CA ASP A 524 37.68 16.98 -12.96
C ASP A 524 37.34 18.21 -12.15
N ALA A 525 38.32 18.76 -11.44
CA ALA A 525 38.17 19.78 -10.42
C ALA A 525 37.26 20.88 -10.97
N THR A 526 35.96 20.80 -10.65
CA THR A 526 34.85 21.51 -11.32
C THR A 526 34.91 21.46 -12.85
N PRO A 527 33.99 20.77 -13.56
CA PRO A 527 33.87 21.02 -14.99
C PRO A 527 33.57 22.51 -15.15
N ARG A 528 34.51 23.29 -15.71
CA ARG A 528 34.28 24.71 -16.01
C ARG A 528 33.06 24.73 -16.94
N LEU A 529 31.85 24.93 -16.42
CA LEU A 529 30.62 25.20 -17.17
C LEU A 529 30.54 26.70 -17.35
N HIS A 530 29.84 27.17 -18.38
CA HIS A 530 29.58 28.59 -18.50
C HIS A 530 28.75 29.05 -17.28
N PRO A 531 29.01 30.23 -16.68
CA PRO A 531 28.29 30.70 -15.50
C PRO A 531 26.76 30.66 -15.68
N LEU A 532 26.27 31.13 -16.84
CA LEU A 532 24.83 31.08 -17.15
C LEU A 532 24.27 29.66 -17.32
N THR A 533 25.10 28.70 -17.78
CA THR A 533 24.72 27.28 -17.80
C THR A 533 24.63 26.71 -16.39
N ALA A 534 25.56 27.10 -15.51
CA ALA A 534 25.57 26.67 -14.11
C ALA A 534 24.36 27.23 -13.34
N GLU A 535 24.02 28.51 -13.55
CA GLU A 535 22.81 29.13 -12.99
C GLU A 535 21.51 28.49 -13.51
N GLY A 536 21.53 27.98 -14.75
CA GLY A 536 20.40 27.32 -15.39
C GLY A 536 20.16 25.87 -14.96
N LYS A 537 21.02 25.28 -14.11
CA LYS A 537 20.89 23.87 -13.69
C LYS A 537 19.66 23.62 -12.84
N PHE A 538 18.85 22.64 -13.24
CA PHE A 538 17.68 22.21 -12.48
C PHE A 538 18.07 21.45 -11.21
N SER A 539 18.80 20.35 -11.39
CA SER A 539 19.16 19.42 -10.32
C SER A 539 19.91 20.12 -9.17
N PRO A 540 19.78 19.59 -7.93
CA PRO A 540 20.70 19.94 -6.85
C PRO A 540 22.14 19.56 -7.20
N ASP A 541 23.10 20.05 -6.41
CA ASP A 541 24.52 19.65 -6.51
C ASP A 541 24.93 19.01 -5.18
N PRO A 542 25.19 17.69 -5.13
CA PRO A 542 25.16 16.73 -6.24
C PRO A 542 23.75 16.46 -6.80
N SER A 543 23.68 15.97 -8.04
CA SER A 543 22.40 15.70 -8.74
C SER A 543 21.59 14.58 -8.11
N THR A 544 22.26 13.60 -7.50
CA THR A 544 21.61 12.51 -6.75
C THR A 544 21.38 12.96 -5.31
N VAL A 545 20.13 12.89 -4.87
CA VAL A 545 19.74 13.24 -3.49
C VAL A 545 19.99 12.07 -2.55
N PHE A 546 20.65 12.34 -1.44
CA PHE A 546 20.82 11.40 -0.35
C PHE A 546 19.86 11.80 0.78
N PRO A 547 18.80 11.01 1.07
CA PRO A 547 17.92 11.30 2.19
C PRO A 547 18.72 11.38 3.50
N PRO A 548 18.53 12.43 4.31
CA PRO A 548 19.40 12.74 5.44
C PRO A 548 19.31 11.65 6.52
N LYS A 549 20.46 11.19 7.01
CA LYS A 549 20.54 10.13 8.02
C LYS A 549 20.01 10.58 9.38
N ASP A 550 20.37 11.78 9.80
CA ASP A 550 20.09 12.22 11.17
C ASP A 550 18.64 12.69 11.36
N SER A 551 18.08 13.41 10.38
CA SER A 551 16.75 14.01 10.49
C SER A 551 15.61 13.14 9.95
N MET A 552 15.93 12.12 9.14
CA MET A 552 14.92 11.34 8.42
C MET A 552 15.17 9.83 8.47
N THR A 553 16.20 9.31 7.80
CA THR A 553 16.30 7.85 7.60
C THR A 553 16.66 7.10 8.88
N GLY A 554 17.47 7.69 9.77
CA GLY A 554 17.78 7.16 11.09
C GLY A 554 16.54 7.07 11.99
N PRO A 555 15.83 8.17 12.25
CA PRO A 555 14.58 8.15 13.02
C PRO A 555 13.53 7.18 12.44
N ILE A 556 13.33 7.16 11.11
CA ILE A 556 12.41 6.21 10.47
C ILE A 556 12.88 4.78 10.71
N SER A 557 14.18 4.49 10.61
CA SER A 557 14.71 3.14 10.88
C SER A 557 14.47 2.70 12.32
N ILE A 558 14.56 3.62 13.29
CA ILE A 558 14.25 3.36 14.69
C ILE A 558 12.76 3.03 14.85
N ILE A 559 11.86 3.87 14.30
CA ILE A 559 10.41 3.63 14.33
C ILE A 559 10.03 2.29 13.70
N LEU A 560 10.68 1.92 12.59
CA LEU A 560 10.40 0.66 11.89
C LEU A 560 11.03 -0.56 12.58
N SER A 561 12.04 -0.38 13.42
CA SER A 561 12.76 -1.50 14.08
C SER A 561 11.90 -2.29 15.06
N GLU A 562 10.83 -1.68 15.58
CA GLU A 562 9.84 -2.32 16.45
C GLU A 562 8.94 -3.32 15.71
N PHE A 563 8.98 -3.34 14.37
CA PHE A 563 8.08 -4.12 13.53
C PHE A 563 8.83 -5.09 12.63
N SER A 564 8.18 -6.22 12.31
CA SER A 564 8.76 -7.20 11.38
C SER A 564 8.87 -6.64 9.96
N ASN A 565 10.07 -6.71 9.39
CA ASN A 565 10.36 -6.29 8.01
C ASN A 565 9.45 -6.96 6.98
N LYS A 566 9.11 -8.24 7.19
CA LYS A 566 8.22 -8.99 6.31
C LYS A 566 6.82 -8.38 6.33
N HIS A 567 6.31 -8.07 7.51
CA HIS A 567 4.98 -7.48 7.66
C HIS A 567 4.91 -6.08 7.05
N ILE A 568 5.96 -5.26 7.21
CA ILE A 568 6.04 -3.95 6.56
C ILE A 568 6.01 -4.10 5.04
N ALA A 569 6.80 -5.03 4.48
CA ALA A 569 6.83 -5.29 3.05
C ALA A 569 5.48 -5.79 2.51
N ASP A 570 4.84 -6.75 3.20
CA ASP A 570 3.55 -7.32 2.81
C ASP A 570 2.44 -6.24 2.80
N VAL A 571 2.41 -5.37 3.82
CA VAL A 571 1.45 -4.24 3.88
C VAL A 571 1.75 -3.21 2.80
N ALA A 572 3.03 -2.90 2.55
CA ALA A 572 3.42 -1.98 1.48
C ALA A 572 3.00 -2.50 0.10
N HIS A 573 3.22 -3.77 -0.20
CA HIS A 573 2.82 -4.40 -1.46
C HIS A 573 1.30 -4.41 -1.61
N ARG A 574 0.56 -4.74 -0.54
CA ARG A 574 -0.91 -4.69 -0.54
C ARG A 574 -1.43 -3.28 -0.80
N THR A 575 -0.84 -2.28 -0.15
CA THR A 575 -1.31 -0.89 -0.21
C THR A 575 -0.98 -0.23 -1.54
N PHE A 576 0.24 -0.46 -2.07
CA PHE A 576 0.74 0.22 -3.25
C PHE A 576 0.70 -0.60 -4.54
N GLY A 577 0.02 -1.76 -4.53
CA GLY A 577 -0.28 -2.51 -5.75
C GLY A 577 0.86 -3.41 -6.25
N GLY A 578 1.68 -3.96 -5.35
CA GLY A 578 2.66 -5.02 -5.64
C GLY A 578 4.13 -4.67 -5.36
N PRO A 579 5.08 -5.54 -5.75
CA PRO A 579 6.50 -5.46 -5.35
C PRO A 579 7.23 -4.18 -5.76
N ARG A 580 6.85 -3.56 -6.89
CA ARG A 580 7.43 -2.30 -7.36
C ARG A 580 6.65 -1.05 -6.93
N LEU A 581 5.67 -1.21 -6.04
CA LEU A 581 4.89 -0.13 -5.43
C LEU A 581 4.33 0.89 -6.45
N PRO A 582 3.65 0.47 -7.54
CA PRO A 582 3.20 1.37 -8.61
C PRO A 582 2.26 2.49 -8.15
N ASN A 583 1.54 2.34 -7.04
CA ASN A 583 0.65 3.37 -6.47
C ASN A 583 1.32 4.23 -5.39
N SER A 584 2.65 4.16 -5.25
CA SER A 584 3.46 5.06 -4.40
C SER A 584 3.96 6.28 -5.20
N THR A 585 5.01 6.96 -4.73
CA THR A 585 5.74 7.97 -5.52
C THR A 585 6.44 7.38 -6.76
N SER A 586 6.65 6.07 -6.79
CA SER A 586 7.31 5.39 -7.92
C SER A 586 6.46 5.39 -9.18
N THR A 587 7.06 5.70 -10.34
CA THR A 587 6.38 5.69 -11.63
C THR A 587 6.99 4.62 -12.52
N LEU A 588 6.22 3.57 -12.81
CA LEU A 588 6.67 2.49 -13.68
C LEU A 588 6.70 2.92 -15.17
N PRO A 589 7.55 2.27 -15.99
CA PRO A 589 7.63 2.53 -17.42
C PRO A 589 6.28 2.43 -18.15
N ALA A 590 6.08 3.22 -19.21
CA ALA A 590 4.85 3.24 -19.99
C ALA A 590 4.44 1.86 -20.54
N ARG A 591 5.43 1.00 -20.86
CA ARG A 591 5.23 -0.39 -21.31
C ARG A 591 4.45 -1.27 -20.32
N ALA A 592 4.45 -0.93 -19.02
CA ALA A 592 3.69 -1.69 -18.02
C ALA A 592 2.16 -1.53 -18.14
N GLN A 593 1.67 -0.55 -18.93
CA GLN A 593 0.25 -0.29 -19.20
C GLN A 593 -0.66 -0.21 -17.96
N LEU A 594 -0.10 0.15 -16.80
CA LEU A 594 -0.86 0.25 -15.55
C LEU A 594 -1.79 1.47 -15.53
N PRO A 595 -2.91 1.39 -14.80
CA PRO A 595 -3.79 2.53 -14.62
C PRO A 595 -3.04 3.66 -13.88
N GLN A 596 -3.18 4.89 -14.38
CA GLN A 596 -2.65 6.07 -13.71
C GLN A 596 -3.58 6.44 -12.56
N LEU A 597 -3.22 6.01 -11.35
CA LEU A 597 -3.96 6.22 -10.10
C LEU A 597 -3.22 7.23 -9.19
N PRO A 598 -3.95 7.95 -8.32
CA PRO A 598 -3.33 8.77 -7.30
C PRO A 598 -2.56 7.90 -6.29
N ILE A 599 -1.73 8.53 -5.45
CA ILE A 599 -1.07 7.81 -4.36
C ILE A 599 -2.13 7.25 -3.40
N ALA A 600 -1.99 5.98 -3.03
CA ALA A 600 -3.02 5.25 -2.28
C ALA A 600 -3.27 5.81 -0.86
N LEU A 601 -2.21 6.27 -0.18
CA LEU A 601 -2.28 6.88 1.15
C LEU A 601 -2.06 8.38 1.05
N ASP A 602 -2.89 9.15 1.76
CA ASP A 602 -2.80 10.61 1.87
C ASP A 602 -2.65 11.00 3.35
N ALA A 603 -1.74 11.94 3.63
CA ALA A 603 -1.53 12.50 4.97
C ALA A 603 -2.79 13.13 5.56
N THR A 604 -3.71 13.62 4.73
CA THR A 604 -4.97 14.24 5.20
C THR A 604 -6.05 13.23 5.62
N GLN A 605 -5.82 11.92 5.38
CA GLN A 605 -6.76 10.87 5.78
C GLN A 605 -6.93 10.83 7.30
N ARG A 606 -8.19 10.77 7.76
CA ARG A 606 -8.53 10.82 9.19
C ARG A 606 -8.14 9.55 9.95
N TYR A 607 -8.19 8.41 9.28
CA TYR A 607 -7.90 7.11 9.88
C TYR A 607 -6.81 6.44 9.06
N MET A 608 -5.76 6.01 9.74
CA MET A 608 -4.64 5.26 9.19
C MET A 608 -4.18 4.30 10.29
N GLY A 609 -4.05 3.01 9.98
CA GLY A 609 -3.53 2.03 10.93
C GLY A 609 -2.06 2.27 11.26
N GLU A 610 -1.57 1.69 12.36
CA GLU A 610 -0.15 1.76 12.76
C GLU A 610 0.79 1.30 11.65
N MET A 611 0.46 0.19 10.99
CA MET A 611 1.25 -0.35 9.87
C MET A 611 1.16 0.51 8.60
N GLU A 612 -0.01 1.08 8.31
CA GLU A 612 -0.16 1.99 7.17
C GLU A 612 0.65 3.27 7.39
N ALA A 613 0.70 3.78 8.62
CA ALA A 613 1.55 4.93 8.98
C ALA A 613 3.04 4.60 8.86
N ASN A 614 3.48 3.42 9.33
CA ASN A 614 4.85 2.94 9.12
C ASN A 614 5.19 2.84 7.63
N VAL A 615 4.30 2.28 6.83
CA VAL A 615 4.45 2.12 5.39
C VAL A 615 4.46 3.47 4.68
N TYR A 616 3.65 4.44 5.12
CA TYR A 616 3.67 5.82 4.63
C TYR A 616 5.07 6.44 4.78
N LEU A 617 5.67 6.34 5.97
CA LEU A 617 7.03 6.82 6.23
C LEU A 617 8.07 6.07 5.38
N ALA A 618 7.99 4.75 5.35
CA ALA A 618 9.00 3.91 4.71
C ALA A 618 9.02 4.07 3.19
N THR A 619 7.87 4.31 2.56
CA THR A 619 7.73 4.30 1.09
C THR A 619 7.58 5.69 0.49
N LEU A 620 6.80 6.59 1.11
CA LEU A 620 6.46 7.88 0.49
C LEU A 620 7.40 9.00 0.89
N TYR A 621 7.90 9.04 2.13
CA TYR A 621 8.76 10.12 2.58
C TYR A 621 10.01 10.29 1.71
N PRO A 622 10.79 9.26 1.34
CA PRO A 622 12.01 9.44 0.55
C PRO A 622 11.75 10.10 -0.81
N GLY A 623 10.73 9.64 -1.54
CA GLY A 623 10.35 10.19 -2.84
C GLY A 623 9.74 11.60 -2.74
N MET A 624 8.88 11.85 -1.74
CA MET A 624 8.32 13.19 -1.50
C MET A 624 9.42 14.17 -1.10
N TYR A 625 10.31 13.79 -0.18
CA TYR A 625 11.45 14.61 0.24
C TYR A 625 12.32 14.99 -0.96
N ALA A 626 12.70 14.02 -1.80
CA ALA A 626 13.58 14.27 -2.96
C ALA A 626 12.94 15.23 -3.98
N SER A 627 11.68 14.99 -4.36
CA SER A 627 10.96 15.84 -5.32
C SER A 627 10.72 17.26 -4.80
N ILE A 628 10.38 17.41 -3.51
CA ILE A 628 10.20 18.71 -2.86
C ILE A 628 11.53 19.44 -2.74
N LEU A 629 12.61 18.77 -2.32
CA LEU A 629 13.94 19.37 -2.19
C LEU A 629 14.42 19.94 -3.53
N SER A 630 14.32 19.17 -4.61
CA SER A 630 14.69 19.60 -5.96
C SER A 630 13.92 20.87 -6.38
N THR A 631 12.60 20.87 -6.11
CA THR A 631 11.74 22.02 -6.40
C THR A 631 12.10 23.25 -5.56
N LEU A 632 12.37 23.08 -4.26
CA LEU A 632 12.78 24.16 -3.37
C LEU A 632 14.13 24.75 -3.75
N VAL A 633 15.10 23.91 -4.14
CA VAL A 633 16.40 24.36 -4.65
C VAL A 633 16.21 25.21 -5.91
N GLU A 634 15.35 24.80 -6.83
CA GLU A 634 15.03 25.62 -8.00
C GLU A 634 14.36 26.95 -7.62
N VAL A 635 13.40 26.95 -6.70
CA VAL A 635 12.77 28.18 -6.20
C VAL A 635 13.82 29.11 -5.58
N ARG A 636 14.73 28.58 -4.75
CA ARG A 636 15.83 29.35 -4.15
C ARG A 636 16.77 29.91 -5.22
N LYS A 637 17.11 29.14 -6.27
CA LYS A 637 17.93 29.62 -7.40
C LYS A 637 17.25 30.77 -8.16
N ARG A 638 15.94 30.68 -8.41
CA ARG A 638 15.19 31.69 -9.19
C ARG A 638 14.84 32.96 -8.41
N LEU A 639 14.52 32.85 -7.12
CA LEU A 639 14.25 34.00 -6.26
C LEU A 639 15.53 34.64 -5.70
N GLY A 640 16.62 33.88 -5.62
CA GLY A 640 17.94 34.32 -5.14
C GLY A 640 18.11 34.19 -3.62
N SER A 641 19.37 34.29 -3.15
CA SER A 641 19.72 34.18 -1.72
C SER A 641 19.06 35.26 -0.85
N GLU A 642 18.90 36.48 -1.37
CA GLU A 642 18.27 37.57 -0.62
C GLU A 642 16.82 37.25 -0.19
N TRP A 643 16.09 36.47 -1.00
CA TRP A 643 14.73 36.07 -0.66
C TRP A 643 14.68 35.19 0.59
N ILE A 644 15.52 34.15 0.64
CA ILE A 644 15.55 33.20 1.76
C ILE A 644 16.15 33.85 3.03
N ARG A 645 17.18 34.69 2.88
CA ARG A 645 17.79 35.45 3.99
C ARG A 645 16.81 36.44 4.62
N ARG A 646 15.99 37.11 3.79
CA ARG A 646 14.91 37.96 4.27
C ARG A 646 13.87 37.17 5.07
N LEU A 647 13.53 35.96 4.65
CA LEU A 647 12.61 35.09 5.41
C LEU A 647 13.21 34.65 6.75
N MET A 648 14.51 34.32 6.78
CA MET A 648 15.21 33.91 8.01
C MET A 648 15.36 35.04 9.03
N SER A 649 15.51 36.29 8.56
CA SER A 649 15.65 37.47 9.41
C SER A 649 14.34 38.03 9.95
N GLN A 650 13.18 37.49 9.54
CA GLN A 650 11.88 37.87 10.08
C GLN A 650 11.74 37.48 11.56
N GLU A 651 11.01 38.30 12.34
CA GLU A 651 10.71 38.00 13.74
C GLU A 651 9.93 36.67 13.85
N GLY A 652 10.53 35.66 14.49
CA GLY A 652 9.97 34.32 14.61
C GLY A 652 10.25 33.38 13.44
N GLY A 653 11.02 33.82 12.44
CA GLY A 653 11.44 33.06 11.26
C GLY A 653 10.30 32.78 10.26
N PRO A 654 10.58 32.02 9.18
CA PRO A 654 9.60 31.72 8.14
C PRO A 654 8.42 30.90 8.68
N ASN A 655 7.21 31.21 8.24
CA ASN A 655 6.02 30.38 8.50
C ASN A 655 5.76 29.46 7.31
N VAL A 656 5.96 28.16 7.50
CA VAL A 656 5.83 27.15 6.44
C VAL A 656 4.68 26.18 6.73
N LEU A 657 3.90 25.88 5.70
CA LEU A 657 2.84 24.88 5.72
C LEU A 657 3.19 23.71 4.78
N ASP A 658 3.27 22.51 5.34
CA ASP A 658 3.21 21.27 4.60
C ASP A 658 1.75 20.77 4.60
N ALA A 659 1.10 20.90 3.44
CA ALA A 659 -0.33 20.68 3.30
C ALA A 659 -0.72 19.21 3.10
N SER A 660 0.22 18.34 2.69
CA SER A 660 -0.12 16.96 2.30
C SER A 660 1.06 15.96 2.28
N ALA A 661 2.30 16.36 2.61
CA ALA A 661 3.44 15.44 2.66
C ALA A 661 3.62 14.74 4.02
N GLY A 662 2.80 15.08 5.02
CA GLY A 662 2.89 14.50 6.37
C GLY A 662 4.13 14.94 7.16
N GLY A 663 4.91 15.89 6.66
CA GLY A 663 6.13 16.38 7.31
C GLY A 663 7.39 16.30 6.45
N ALA A 664 7.37 15.47 5.39
CA ALA A 664 8.51 15.35 4.47
C ALA A 664 8.87 16.69 3.79
N GLY A 665 7.87 17.55 3.53
CA GLY A 665 8.11 18.88 2.95
C GLY A 665 8.80 19.83 3.93
N VAL A 666 8.49 19.74 5.23
CA VAL A 666 9.17 20.51 6.27
C VAL A 666 10.63 20.08 6.42
N LEU A 667 10.92 18.78 6.35
CA LEU A 667 12.30 18.28 6.38
C LEU A 667 13.12 18.84 5.21
N ALA A 668 12.59 18.76 3.99
CA ALA A 668 13.25 19.32 2.80
C ALA A 668 13.48 20.83 2.92
N TRP A 669 12.50 21.57 3.44
CA TRP A 669 12.63 23.01 3.68
C TRP A 669 13.72 23.34 4.71
N ARG A 670 13.81 22.58 5.80
CA ARG A 670 14.83 22.78 6.84
C ARG A 670 16.24 22.56 6.33
N ASP A 671 16.43 21.59 5.45
CA ASP A 671 17.75 21.34 4.87
C ASP A 671 18.17 22.44 3.90
N VAL A 672 17.23 23.04 3.16
CA VAL A 672 17.52 24.26 2.37
C VAL A 672 17.88 25.45 3.27
N LEU A 673 17.17 25.64 4.39
CA LEU A 673 17.50 26.67 5.37
C LEU A 673 18.87 26.44 6.03
N ARG A 674 19.17 25.20 6.40
CA ARG A 674 20.46 24.80 6.98
C ARG A 674 21.60 25.12 6.02
N ALA A 675 21.47 24.73 4.76
CA ALA A 675 22.48 25.00 3.75
C ALA A 675 22.70 26.52 3.53
N GLU A 676 21.62 27.31 3.50
CA GLU A 676 21.76 28.78 3.40
C GLU A 676 22.41 29.38 4.65
N TRP A 677 22.05 28.88 5.83
CA TRP A 677 22.61 29.35 7.10
C TRP A 677 24.11 29.07 7.20
N GLU A 678 24.54 27.86 6.84
CA GLU A 678 25.96 27.46 6.83
C GLU A 678 26.78 28.35 5.88
N LEU A 679 26.19 28.80 4.77
CA LEU A 679 26.82 29.79 3.88
C LEU A 679 26.89 31.20 4.48
N MET A 680 25.88 31.60 5.27
CA MET A 680 25.87 32.91 5.93
C MET A 680 26.82 32.98 7.14
N VAL A 681 26.94 31.89 7.89
CA VAL A 681 27.72 31.80 9.14
C VAL A 681 28.59 30.52 9.11
N PRO A 682 29.73 30.54 8.40
CA PRO A 682 30.56 29.35 8.23
C PRO A 682 31.16 28.79 9.53
N ASP A 683 31.46 29.67 10.50
CA ASP A 683 32.04 29.30 11.80
C ASP A 683 30.99 28.88 12.84
N HIS A 684 29.75 28.59 12.41
CA HIS A 684 28.66 28.22 13.31
C HIS A 684 28.92 26.84 13.96
N PRO A 685 28.99 26.75 15.29
CA PRO A 685 29.22 25.46 15.96
C PRO A 685 28.00 24.54 15.77
N PRO A 686 28.19 23.24 15.48
CA PRO A 686 27.08 22.32 15.19
C PRO A 686 26.07 22.14 16.34
N SER A 687 26.44 22.54 17.56
CA SER A 687 25.60 22.46 18.76
C SER A 687 24.57 23.59 18.87
N ASN A 688 24.74 24.70 18.15
CA ASN A 688 23.84 25.84 18.26
C ASN A 688 22.59 25.65 17.37
N PRO A 689 21.41 26.09 17.83
CA PRO A 689 20.19 25.95 17.05
C PRO A 689 20.16 26.91 15.85
N ILE A 690 19.78 26.38 14.69
CA ILE A 690 19.56 27.17 13.47
C ILE A 690 18.13 27.74 13.49
N PRO A 691 17.91 29.01 13.09
CA PRO A 691 16.58 29.59 13.01
C PRO A 691 15.76 28.94 11.89
N VAL A 692 15.01 27.87 12.21
CA VAL A 692 14.17 27.12 11.27
C VAL A 692 12.75 27.71 11.09
N GLY A 693 12.38 28.70 11.91
CA GLY A 693 11.05 29.31 11.90
C GLY A 693 9.96 28.42 12.48
N ARG A 694 8.70 28.70 12.12
CA ARG A 694 7.53 27.93 12.56
C ARG A 694 7.02 27.06 11.42
N SER A 695 6.91 25.77 11.68
CA SER A 695 6.39 24.81 10.70
C SER A 695 4.99 24.35 11.10
N THR A 696 4.11 24.21 10.13
CA THR A 696 2.78 23.63 10.29
C THR A 696 2.64 22.46 9.34
N VAL A 697 2.19 21.31 9.83
CA VAL A 697 2.01 20.09 9.02
C VAL A 697 0.56 19.66 9.13
N VAL A 698 -0.05 19.33 7.99
CA VAL A 698 -1.39 18.76 7.96
C VAL A 698 -1.28 17.24 8.03
N THR A 699 -1.91 16.65 9.04
CA THR A 699 -1.91 15.20 9.26
C THR A 699 -3.23 14.82 9.93
N GLY A 700 -4.08 14.11 9.19
CA GLY A 700 -5.42 13.73 9.64
C GLY A 700 -5.41 12.62 10.67
N SER A 701 -4.52 11.64 10.52
CA SER A 701 -4.44 10.47 11.38
C SER A 701 -3.49 10.69 12.57
N ASP A 702 -3.90 10.18 13.73
CA ASP A 702 -3.12 10.28 14.96
C ASP A 702 -1.84 9.42 14.88
N SER A 703 -1.92 8.23 14.26
CA SER A 703 -0.78 7.31 14.10
C SER A 703 0.35 7.89 13.25
N LEU A 704 0.04 8.61 12.16
CA LEU A 704 1.05 9.29 11.35
C LEU A 704 1.57 10.54 12.09
N ARG A 705 0.69 11.30 12.74
CA ARG A 705 1.06 12.49 13.52
C ARG A 705 2.05 12.17 14.64
N MET A 706 1.83 11.11 15.41
CA MET A 706 2.73 10.70 16.49
C MET A 706 4.14 10.42 15.96
N ARG A 707 4.26 9.66 14.87
CA ARG A 707 5.56 9.33 14.27
C ARG A 707 6.24 10.55 13.64
N ALA A 708 5.47 11.38 12.92
CA ALA A 708 6.00 12.62 12.34
C ALA A 708 6.48 13.59 13.44
N SER A 709 5.78 13.67 14.57
CA SER A 709 6.16 14.53 15.69
C SER A 709 7.47 14.12 16.37
N ALA A 710 7.83 12.83 16.32
CA ALA A 710 9.12 12.36 16.82
C ALA A 710 10.32 12.85 15.99
N MET A 711 10.10 13.23 14.73
CA MET A 711 11.14 13.73 13.82
C MET A 711 11.14 15.26 13.66
N LEU A 712 10.04 15.92 14.02
CA LEU A 712 9.78 17.32 13.69
C LEU A 712 9.66 18.20 14.94
N GLU A 713 10.77 18.83 15.31
CA GLU A 713 10.80 19.86 16.37
C GLU A 713 10.03 21.13 15.96
N ASN A 714 9.52 21.92 16.91
CA ASN A 714 8.87 23.22 16.68
C ASN A 714 7.79 23.23 15.58
N THR A 715 7.03 22.14 15.49
CA THR A 715 6.02 21.93 14.43
C THR A 715 4.62 21.83 15.01
N THR A 716 3.68 22.57 14.42
CA THR A 716 2.26 22.50 14.75
C THR A 716 1.57 21.53 13.81
N PHE A 717 0.85 20.54 14.34
CA PHE A 717 0.09 19.60 13.54
C PHE A 717 -1.38 20.01 13.44
N LEU A 718 -1.93 20.04 12.23
CA LEU A 718 -3.34 20.33 11.96
C LEU A 718 -4.04 19.09 11.41
N PRO A 719 -5.21 18.67 11.94
CA PRO A 719 -5.93 17.51 11.42
C PRO A 719 -6.52 17.74 10.03
N ARG A 720 -6.78 19.00 9.66
CA ARG A 720 -7.31 19.40 8.36
C ARG A 720 -6.90 20.82 8.02
N LEU A 721 -6.85 21.13 6.73
CA LEU A 721 -6.62 22.49 6.25
C LEU A 721 -7.78 23.42 6.69
N PRO A 722 -7.48 24.63 7.18
CA PRO A 722 -8.50 25.66 7.37
C PRO A 722 -9.15 26.02 6.04
N ASP A 723 -10.48 26.12 6.00
CA ASP A 723 -11.24 26.48 4.79
C ASP A 723 -11.54 27.98 4.78
N TYR A 724 -10.67 28.78 4.16
CA TYR A 724 -10.84 30.24 4.08
C TYR A 724 -11.79 30.69 2.98
N VAL A 725 -12.11 29.83 2.01
CA VAL A 725 -13.06 30.15 0.93
C VAL A 725 -14.46 30.31 1.55
N ASN A 726 -14.84 29.37 2.42
CA ASN A 726 -16.14 29.41 3.08
C ASN A 726 -16.13 30.15 4.44
N THR A 727 -14.96 30.62 4.90
CA THR A 727 -14.87 31.38 6.16
C THR A 727 -15.31 32.83 5.97
N ARG A 728 -16.36 33.22 6.70
CA ARG A 728 -16.93 34.57 6.69
C ARG A 728 -15.87 35.65 6.96
N GLY A 729 -15.81 36.66 6.10
CA GLY A 729 -14.86 37.77 6.23
C GLY A 729 -15.34 38.92 7.13
N LYS A 730 -16.64 38.97 7.48
CA LYS A 730 -17.25 40.06 8.27
C LYS A 730 -17.81 39.50 9.60
N PRO A 731 -17.73 40.26 10.70
CA PRO A 731 -18.39 39.90 11.96
C PRO A 731 -19.92 39.84 11.78
N THR A 732 -20.57 38.94 12.51
CA THR A 732 -22.03 38.74 12.48
C THR A 732 -22.68 39.25 13.76
N LEU A 733 -24.01 39.45 13.74
CA LEU A 733 -24.78 39.88 14.93
C LEU A 733 -24.58 38.96 16.16
N GLU A 734 -24.21 37.69 15.96
CA GLU A 734 -24.00 36.70 17.02
C GLU A 734 -22.52 36.55 17.44
N ASP A 735 -21.57 37.04 16.63
CA ASP A 735 -20.13 36.95 16.92
C ASP A 735 -19.38 38.13 16.29
N GLU A 736 -18.91 39.03 17.15
CA GLU A 736 -18.17 40.25 16.78
C GLU A 736 -16.70 39.99 16.42
N ARG A 737 -16.18 38.78 16.63
CA ARG A 737 -14.77 38.46 16.38
C ARG A 737 -14.56 38.13 14.90
N ALA A 738 -13.86 39.00 14.17
CA ALA A 738 -13.32 38.63 12.86
C ALA A 738 -12.29 37.49 13.05
N PRO A 739 -12.42 36.33 12.37
CA PRO A 739 -11.46 35.25 12.50
C PRO A 739 -10.07 35.71 12.02
N LYS A 740 -9.06 35.63 12.89
CA LYS A 740 -7.67 35.94 12.52
C LYS A 740 -7.18 34.87 11.53
N ARG A 741 -7.13 35.21 10.24
CA ARG A 741 -6.59 34.35 9.18
C ARG A 741 -5.08 34.23 9.35
N LYS A 742 -4.59 33.05 9.76
CA LYS A 742 -3.16 32.70 9.68
C LYS A 742 -2.73 32.66 8.22
N GLN A 743 -1.61 33.28 7.91
CA GLN A 743 -0.99 33.30 6.60
C GLN A 743 0.36 32.58 6.65
N PHE A 744 0.75 31.98 5.52
CA PHE A 744 2.00 31.25 5.39
C PHE A 744 2.89 31.86 4.31
N ASP A 745 4.19 31.93 4.58
CA ASP A 745 5.17 32.44 3.62
C ASP A 745 5.47 31.40 2.55
N ILE A 746 5.41 30.11 2.91
CA ILE A 746 5.61 29.00 1.99
C ILE A 746 4.57 27.92 2.25
N ILE A 747 3.92 27.45 1.20
CA ILE A 747 2.99 26.32 1.22
C ILE A 747 3.50 25.26 0.24
N VAL A 748 3.70 24.04 0.73
CA VAL A 748 4.11 22.88 -0.07
C VAL A 748 2.97 21.87 -0.03
N ALA A 749 2.44 21.51 -1.20
CA ALA A 749 1.27 20.66 -1.36
C ALA A 749 1.51 19.55 -2.41
N PRO A 750 2.28 18.51 -2.07
CA PRO A 750 2.53 17.37 -2.94
C PRO A 750 1.35 16.39 -2.94
N HIS A 751 0.98 15.87 -4.11
CA HIS A 751 0.02 14.78 -4.29
C HIS A 751 -1.38 15.04 -3.70
N SER A 752 -1.80 16.30 -3.60
CA SER A 752 -3.07 16.71 -2.96
C SER A 752 -4.24 16.93 -3.92
N ILE A 753 -3.98 17.10 -5.22
CA ILE A 753 -4.99 17.60 -6.17
C ILE A 753 -5.50 16.52 -7.11
N MET A 754 -4.67 15.51 -7.44
CA MET A 754 -5.03 14.44 -8.36
C MET A 754 -6.09 13.51 -7.78
N GLY A 755 -6.06 13.25 -6.47
CA GLY A 755 -7.04 12.39 -5.78
C GLY A 755 -8.45 12.98 -5.70
N ILE A 756 -8.62 14.28 -5.98
CA ILE A 756 -9.91 14.96 -6.00
C ILE A 756 -10.56 14.74 -7.37
N GLU A 757 -11.68 14.01 -7.43
CA GLU A 757 -12.35 13.66 -8.69
C GLU A 757 -13.00 14.87 -9.36
N GLU A 758 -13.75 15.66 -8.60
CA GLU A 758 -14.52 16.78 -9.12
C GLU A 758 -13.67 18.03 -9.35
N GLU A 759 -13.73 18.58 -10.57
CA GLU A 759 -12.93 19.74 -10.98
C GLU A 759 -13.21 20.99 -10.13
N TYR A 760 -14.46 21.20 -9.71
CA TYR A 760 -14.81 22.37 -8.90
C TYR A 760 -14.21 22.29 -7.49
N VAL A 761 -14.21 21.10 -6.87
CA VAL A 761 -13.58 20.85 -5.56
C VAL A 761 -12.07 21.04 -5.66
N ARG A 762 -11.45 20.55 -6.75
CA ARG A 762 -10.02 20.75 -7.00
C ARG A 762 -9.67 22.23 -7.13
N LYS A 763 -10.47 23.00 -7.88
CA LYS A 763 -10.29 24.46 -8.01
C LYS A 763 -10.45 25.17 -6.67
N GLN A 764 -11.48 24.81 -5.90
CA GLN A 764 -11.71 25.34 -4.57
C GLN A 764 -10.55 25.01 -3.60
N HIS A 765 -9.97 23.81 -3.69
CA HIS A 765 -8.81 23.42 -2.91
C HIS A 765 -7.59 24.29 -3.23
N VAL A 766 -7.28 24.49 -4.52
CA VAL A 766 -6.18 25.38 -4.96
C VAL A 766 -6.43 26.83 -4.54
N GLU A 767 -7.67 27.30 -4.64
CA GLU A 767 -8.09 28.63 -4.21
C GLU A 767 -7.95 28.81 -2.68
N ASN A 768 -8.27 27.78 -1.90
CA ASN A 768 -8.05 27.79 -0.47
C ASN A 768 -6.56 27.89 -0.11
N LEU A 769 -5.69 27.13 -0.79
CA LEU A 769 -4.23 27.23 -0.64
C LEU A 769 -3.71 28.62 -1.01
N TRP A 770 -4.24 29.22 -2.09
CA TRP A 770 -3.90 30.59 -2.48
C TRP A 770 -4.30 31.61 -1.39
N ASN A 771 -5.47 31.44 -0.77
CA ASN A 771 -5.97 32.32 0.30
C ASN A 771 -5.20 32.16 1.63
N LEU A 772 -4.62 30.99 1.88
CA LEU A 772 -3.72 30.73 3.02
C LEU A 772 -2.34 31.38 2.84
N LEU A 773 -1.98 31.75 1.60
CA LEU A 773 -0.67 32.30 1.28
C LEU A 773 -0.54 33.77 1.66
N ASN A 774 0.63 34.16 2.17
CA ASN A 774 0.96 35.55 2.47
C ASN A 774 0.81 36.41 1.19
N PRO A 775 -0.05 37.46 1.21
CA PRO A 775 -0.29 38.30 0.05
C PRO A 775 0.91 39.20 -0.28
N ASN A 776 1.96 39.26 0.55
CA ASN A 776 3.15 40.09 0.36
C ASN A 776 4.40 39.26 0.01
N GLY A 777 4.29 38.36 -0.96
CA GLY A 777 5.42 37.59 -1.49
C GLY A 777 5.49 36.13 -1.07
N GLY A 778 4.38 35.54 -0.60
CA GLY A 778 4.33 34.12 -0.27
C GLY A 778 4.48 33.21 -1.50
N VAL A 779 5.01 32.00 -1.30
CA VAL A 779 5.27 31.00 -2.35
C VAL A 779 4.40 29.75 -2.17
N LEU A 780 3.67 29.36 -3.20
CA LEU A 780 2.88 28.14 -3.25
C LEU A 780 3.53 27.14 -4.21
N ILE A 781 3.76 25.92 -3.74
CA ILE A 781 4.37 24.83 -4.49
C ILE A 781 3.39 23.66 -4.54
N LEU A 782 2.95 23.32 -5.76
CA LEU A 782 2.10 22.16 -6.04
C LEU A 782 2.95 21.10 -6.74
N LEU A 783 2.89 19.85 -6.29
CA LEU A 783 3.56 18.72 -6.94
C LEU A 783 2.56 17.59 -7.15
N GLU A 784 2.69 16.88 -8.26
CA GLU A 784 1.94 15.65 -8.54
C GLU A 784 2.83 14.61 -9.19
N LYS A 785 2.35 13.37 -9.22
CA LYS A 785 3.09 12.25 -9.79
C LYS A 785 3.34 12.47 -11.30
N GLY A 786 4.52 12.08 -11.77
CA GLY A 786 5.04 12.35 -13.11
C GLY A 786 4.47 11.47 -14.21
N HIS A 787 3.15 11.44 -14.33
CA HIS A 787 2.44 10.80 -15.43
C HIS A 787 1.34 11.75 -15.97
N GLN A 788 0.65 11.33 -17.03
CA GLN A 788 -0.29 12.18 -17.76
C GLN A 788 -1.36 12.83 -16.86
N LYS A 789 -2.07 12.05 -16.03
CA LYS A 789 -3.09 12.59 -15.12
C LYS A 789 -2.54 13.58 -14.06
N GLY A 790 -1.35 13.32 -13.52
CA GLY A 790 -0.71 14.22 -12.55
C GLY A 790 -0.34 15.56 -13.19
N PHE A 791 0.20 15.53 -14.41
CA PHE A 791 0.43 16.73 -15.21
C PHE A 791 -0.88 17.51 -15.49
N GLU A 792 -1.97 16.82 -15.86
CA GLU A 792 -3.27 17.46 -16.10
C GLU A 792 -3.81 18.19 -14.87
N ALA A 793 -3.63 17.62 -13.67
CA ALA A 793 -4.03 18.26 -12.42
C ALA A 793 -3.23 19.54 -12.17
N VAL A 794 -1.90 19.49 -12.28
CA VAL A 794 -1.03 20.67 -12.07
C VAL A 794 -1.24 21.73 -13.15
N ALA A 795 -1.39 21.33 -14.41
CA ALA A 795 -1.63 22.25 -15.51
C ALA A 795 -3.01 22.94 -15.40
N SER A 796 -4.03 22.23 -14.92
CA SER A 796 -5.34 22.81 -14.60
C SER A 796 -5.25 23.84 -13.47
N ALA A 797 -4.50 23.53 -12.40
CA ALA A 797 -4.24 24.48 -11.31
C ALA A 797 -3.50 25.74 -11.81
N ARG A 798 -2.48 25.56 -12.67
CA ARG A 798 -1.76 26.66 -13.33
C ARG A 798 -2.71 27.54 -14.16
N GLU A 799 -3.57 26.94 -14.97
CA GLU A 799 -4.52 27.67 -15.80
C GLU A 799 -5.53 28.44 -14.93
N MET A 800 -6.03 27.84 -13.84
CA MET A 800 -6.93 28.51 -12.89
C MET A 800 -6.26 29.73 -12.24
N LEU A 801 -5.05 29.58 -11.72
CA LEU A 801 -4.31 30.66 -11.06
C LEU A 801 -4.05 31.83 -12.01
N LEU A 802 -3.65 31.56 -13.27
CA LEU A 802 -3.46 32.61 -14.28
C LEU A 802 -4.77 33.26 -14.73
N LYS A 803 -5.89 32.52 -14.74
CA LYS A 803 -7.19 33.08 -15.15
C LYS A 803 -7.83 33.94 -14.06
N ARG A 804 -7.70 33.56 -12.77
CA ARG A 804 -8.42 34.19 -11.66
C ARG A 804 -7.56 35.10 -10.79
N HIS A 805 -6.32 34.73 -10.48
CA HIS A 805 -5.56 35.39 -9.41
C HIS A 805 -4.33 36.15 -9.88
N ILE A 806 -3.53 35.57 -10.78
CA ILE A 806 -2.24 36.14 -11.20
C ILE A 806 -2.42 37.05 -12.40
N ALA A 807 -2.05 38.31 -12.26
CA ALA A 807 -1.95 39.23 -13.40
C ALA A 807 -0.85 38.76 -14.37
N SER A 808 -1.22 38.58 -15.64
CA SER A 808 -0.29 38.25 -16.72
C SER A 808 -0.29 39.36 -17.78
N PRO A 809 0.81 39.55 -18.53
CA PRO A 809 0.87 40.52 -19.61
C PRO A 809 -0.29 40.35 -20.60
N GLY A 810 -1.18 41.34 -20.67
CA GLY A 810 -2.39 41.31 -21.51
C GLY A 810 -3.64 40.70 -20.87
N SER A 811 -3.60 40.23 -19.61
CA SER A 811 -4.77 39.72 -18.87
C SER A 811 -4.71 40.11 -17.39
N THR A 812 -5.16 41.33 -17.10
CA THR A 812 -5.20 41.94 -15.76
C THR A 812 -6.57 41.84 -15.08
N ARG A 813 -7.62 41.51 -15.83
CA ARG A 813 -9.00 41.38 -15.35
C ARG A 813 -9.61 40.05 -15.81
N TYR A 814 -10.59 39.55 -15.06
CA TYR A 814 -11.45 38.45 -15.51
C TYR A 814 -12.92 38.78 -15.24
N GLU A 815 -13.82 38.14 -15.99
CA GLU A 815 -15.26 38.28 -15.80
C GLU A 815 -15.76 37.25 -14.78
N ASP A 816 -16.44 37.71 -13.74
CA ASP A 816 -17.10 36.83 -12.78
C ASP A 816 -18.50 36.48 -13.31
N LEU A 817 -18.71 35.22 -13.69
CA LEU A 817 -19.97 34.74 -14.27
C LEU A 817 -21.03 34.39 -13.21
N THR A 818 -20.70 34.53 -11.92
CA THR A 818 -21.46 33.92 -10.82
C THR A 818 -22.30 34.88 -9.95
N GLU A 819 -22.32 36.19 -10.22
CA GLU A 819 -23.08 37.15 -9.41
C GLU A 819 -24.26 37.85 -10.12
N SER A 820 -25.23 38.27 -9.30
CA SER A 820 -26.54 38.83 -9.67
C SER A 820 -26.43 40.14 -10.46
N PRO A 821 -27.43 40.51 -11.29
CA PRO A 821 -27.38 41.71 -12.12
C PRO A 821 -27.35 42.98 -11.25
N GLY A 822 -26.17 43.57 -11.03
CA GLY A 822 -26.04 44.85 -10.33
C GLY A 822 -24.67 45.28 -9.82
N GLU A 823 -23.70 44.39 -9.59
CA GLU A 823 -22.34 44.74 -9.13
C GLU A 823 -21.25 44.32 -10.14
N GLN A 824 -20.07 44.94 -10.03
CA GLN A 824 -19.03 45.03 -11.08
C GLN A 824 -18.72 43.69 -11.77
N THR A 825 -18.93 43.61 -13.09
CA THR A 825 -18.73 42.39 -13.91
C THR A 825 -17.28 41.94 -14.06
N HIS A 826 -16.30 42.74 -13.62
CA HIS A 826 -14.88 42.46 -13.80
C HIS A 826 -14.13 42.55 -12.47
N VAL A 827 -13.40 41.48 -12.13
CA VAL A 827 -12.52 41.41 -10.96
C VAL A 827 -11.08 41.64 -11.40
N ASP A 828 -10.39 42.57 -10.72
CA ASP A 828 -8.96 42.84 -10.94
C ASP A 828 -8.11 41.71 -10.34
N LYS A 829 -7.13 41.24 -11.10
CA LYS A 829 -6.17 40.23 -10.64
C LYS A 829 -5.09 40.86 -9.75
N GLU A 830 -4.56 40.06 -8.84
CA GLU A 830 -3.47 40.47 -7.96
C GLU A 830 -2.10 40.36 -8.67
N PRO A 831 -1.10 41.18 -8.27
CA PRO A 831 0.27 40.98 -8.71
C PRO A 831 0.77 39.60 -8.26
N GLY A 832 1.51 38.92 -9.13
CA GLY A 832 2.04 37.59 -8.85
C GLY A 832 2.79 37.02 -10.06
N MET A 833 3.51 35.94 -9.86
CA MET A 833 4.26 35.29 -10.94
C MET A 833 4.42 33.78 -10.74
N ILE A 834 4.57 33.05 -11.83
CA ILE A 834 5.10 31.71 -11.87
C ILE A 834 6.62 31.82 -11.70
N ILE A 835 7.13 31.16 -10.65
CA ILE A 835 8.56 31.05 -10.40
C ILE A 835 9.14 29.94 -11.27
N ALA A 836 8.54 28.74 -11.23
CA ALA A 836 9.01 27.54 -11.91
C ALA A 836 7.85 26.54 -12.13
N PRO A 837 7.95 25.53 -13.02
CA PRO A 837 9.03 25.29 -14.00
C PRO A 837 8.96 26.27 -15.18
N CYS A 838 7.76 26.73 -15.53
CA CYS A 838 7.54 27.54 -16.72
C CYS A 838 8.24 28.90 -16.63
N THR A 839 8.92 29.29 -17.69
CA THR A 839 9.49 30.64 -17.87
C THR A 839 8.53 31.60 -18.58
N ASN A 840 7.26 31.19 -18.73
CA ASN A 840 6.20 31.98 -19.37
C ASN A 840 4.91 31.95 -18.55
N HIS A 841 4.10 32.99 -18.73
CA HIS A 841 2.82 33.21 -18.04
C HIS A 841 1.60 33.18 -18.97
N SER A 842 1.78 32.71 -20.19
CA SER A 842 0.70 32.42 -21.12
C SER A 842 0.19 30.99 -20.91
N LYS A 843 -0.78 30.56 -21.73
CA LYS A 843 -1.30 29.19 -21.67
C LYS A 843 -0.18 28.18 -21.96
N CYS A 844 -0.13 27.10 -21.18
CA CYS A 844 0.89 26.07 -21.36
C CYS A 844 0.72 25.38 -22.73
N PRO A 845 1.77 25.30 -23.57
CA PRO A 845 1.69 24.70 -24.91
C PRO A 845 1.44 23.18 -24.87
N MET A 846 1.74 22.52 -23.75
CA MET A 846 1.43 21.09 -23.54
C MET A 846 0.03 20.86 -22.95
N PHE A 847 -0.75 21.93 -22.69
CA PHE A 847 -2.09 21.85 -22.09
C PHE A 847 -3.10 22.72 -22.84
N HIS A 848 -3.49 22.29 -24.05
CA HIS A 848 -4.49 23.00 -24.85
C HIS A 848 -5.92 22.72 -24.41
N MET A 849 -6.18 21.49 -23.97
CA MET A 849 -7.50 20.98 -23.62
C MET A 849 -7.60 20.79 -22.11
N SER A 850 -8.57 21.46 -21.50
CA SER A 850 -8.93 21.29 -20.10
C SER A 850 -9.61 19.94 -19.86
N GLY A 851 -9.20 19.24 -18.79
CA GLY A 851 -9.71 17.91 -18.42
C GLY A 851 -8.87 16.75 -18.98
N HIS A 852 -9.39 15.53 -18.80
CA HIS A 852 -8.69 14.31 -19.16
C HIS A 852 -8.62 14.11 -20.68
N ALA A 853 -7.40 14.06 -21.22
CA ALA A 853 -7.19 13.69 -22.61
C ALA A 853 -6.99 12.18 -22.75
N LYS A 854 -7.55 11.54 -23.77
CA LYS A 854 -7.22 10.15 -24.10
C LYS A 854 -6.04 10.14 -25.08
N GLY A 855 -5.03 9.31 -24.81
CA GLY A 855 -3.89 9.10 -25.70
C GLY A 855 -2.86 10.23 -25.76
N ARG A 856 -2.75 11.07 -24.72
CA ARG A 856 -1.67 12.06 -24.63
C ARG A 856 -0.36 11.34 -24.30
N GLN A 857 0.65 11.56 -25.13
CA GLN A 857 2.00 11.06 -24.89
C GLN A 857 2.93 12.17 -24.43
N ASP A 858 2.67 13.41 -24.87
CA ASP A 858 3.50 14.56 -24.52
C ASP A 858 2.92 15.33 -23.34
N PHE A 859 3.64 15.35 -22.23
CA PHE A 859 3.32 16.11 -21.03
C PHE A 859 4.59 16.58 -20.31
N CYS A 860 4.50 17.71 -19.61
CA CYS A 860 5.65 18.32 -18.93
C CYS A 860 5.82 17.71 -17.54
N HIS A 861 6.92 17.00 -17.34
CA HIS A 861 7.31 16.42 -16.06
C HIS A 861 8.82 16.46 -15.90
N PHE A 862 9.31 16.10 -14.72
CA PHE A 862 10.71 16.09 -14.33
C PHE A 862 11.02 14.84 -13.52
N GLU A 863 12.30 14.54 -13.38
CA GLU A 863 12.79 13.44 -12.56
C GLU A 863 13.82 13.94 -11.54
N GLN A 864 13.86 13.29 -10.38
CA GLN A 864 14.90 13.50 -9.38
C GLN A 864 15.39 12.13 -8.91
N ARG A 865 16.70 11.89 -9.06
CA ARG A 865 17.33 10.69 -8.52
C ARG A 865 17.52 10.80 -7.03
N TYR A 866 17.20 9.75 -6.28
CA TYR A 866 17.59 9.61 -4.88
C TYR A 866 18.06 8.19 -4.55
N ILE A 867 18.90 8.05 -3.53
CA ILE A 867 19.32 6.76 -3.02
C ILE A 867 18.25 6.19 -2.09
N ARG A 868 17.77 4.98 -2.37
CA ARG A 868 16.79 4.29 -1.54
C ARG A 868 17.39 4.00 -0.17
N PRO A 869 16.75 4.37 0.94
CA PRO A 869 17.16 3.94 2.27
C PRO A 869 17.04 2.41 2.44
N ASP A 870 17.79 1.84 3.37
CA ASP A 870 17.86 0.38 3.59
C ASP A 870 16.49 -0.27 3.83
N PHE A 871 15.58 0.41 4.53
CA PHE A 871 14.22 -0.09 4.74
C PHE A 871 13.42 -0.16 3.42
N LEU A 872 13.57 0.81 2.53
CA LEU A 872 12.87 0.84 1.25
C LEU A 872 13.47 -0.17 0.27
N GLN A 873 14.80 -0.34 0.28
CA GLN A 873 15.48 -1.40 -0.48
C GLN A 873 14.92 -2.79 -0.11
N ARG A 874 14.76 -3.06 1.20
CA ARG A 874 14.20 -4.31 1.72
C ARG A 874 12.74 -4.52 1.31
N ILE A 875 11.92 -3.47 1.34
CA ILE A 875 10.51 -3.54 0.93
C ILE A 875 10.39 -3.87 -0.56
N ILE A 876 11.19 -3.24 -1.42
CA ILE A 876 11.14 -3.46 -2.88
C ILE A 876 11.84 -4.76 -3.28
N GLY A 877 12.77 -5.25 -2.47
CA GLY A 877 13.64 -6.38 -2.82
C GLY A 877 14.75 -5.99 -3.80
N ALA A 878 15.19 -4.72 -3.78
CA ALA A 878 16.26 -4.24 -4.65
C ALA A 878 17.62 -4.82 -4.19
N LYS A 879 18.33 -5.52 -5.09
CA LYS A 879 19.67 -6.08 -4.85
C LYS A 879 20.77 -5.36 -5.64
N ASP A 880 20.47 -4.99 -6.90
CA ASP A 880 21.50 -4.51 -7.84
C ASP A 880 21.44 -2.99 -8.10
N ARG A 881 20.28 -2.35 -7.93
CA ARG A 881 20.10 -0.90 -8.15
C ARG A 881 19.57 -0.21 -6.90
N ASN A 882 20.43 0.56 -6.24
CA ASN A 882 20.10 1.25 -4.99
C ASN A 882 19.56 2.68 -5.16
N HIS A 883 19.31 3.12 -6.40
CA HIS A 883 18.73 4.43 -6.71
C HIS A 883 17.35 4.33 -7.34
N GLU A 884 16.56 5.38 -7.14
CA GLU A 884 15.25 5.58 -7.76
C GLU A 884 15.14 6.97 -8.38
N ASP A 885 14.57 7.04 -9.59
CA ASP A 885 14.28 8.28 -10.28
C ASP A 885 12.80 8.62 -10.08
N VAL A 886 12.49 9.47 -9.09
CA VAL A 886 11.11 9.89 -8.82
C VAL A 886 10.67 10.87 -9.90
N LYS A 887 9.62 10.51 -10.64
CA LYS A 887 9.03 11.36 -11.68
C LYS A 887 7.90 12.20 -11.10
N PHE A 888 7.89 13.50 -11.36
CA PHE A 888 6.88 14.44 -10.86
C PHE A 888 6.61 15.61 -11.82
N SER A 889 5.40 16.15 -11.75
CA SER A 889 5.02 17.43 -12.38
C SER A 889 4.82 18.45 -11.26
N TYR A 890 5.28 19.68 -11.41
CA TYR A 890 5.14 20.68 -10.36
C TYR A 890 4.84 22.08 -10.88
N LEU A 891 4.40 22.95 -9.98
CA LEU A 891 4.19 24.38 -10.21
C LEU A 891 4.56 25.14 -8.94
N ALA A 892 5.44 26.13 -9.07
CA ALA A 892 5.77 27.08 -8.01
C ALA A 892 5.34 28.49 -8.44
N VAL A 893 4.54 29.16 -7.61
CA VAL A 893 4.02 30.52 -7.86
C VAL A 893 4.26 31.43 -6.66
N GLN A 894 4.43 32.72 -6.93
CA GLN A 894 4.54 33.77 -5.93
C GLN A 894 3.29 34.67 -5.96
N ARG A 895 2.75 34.97 -4.78
CA ARG A 895 1.62 35.91 -4.60
C ARG A 895 2.14 37.28 -4.17
N GLY A 896 1.56 38.35 -4.71
CA GLY A 896 1.80 39.73 -4.28
C GLY A 896 3.02 40.41 -4.88
N VAL A 897 3.93 39.65 -5.47
CA VAL A 897 5.18 40.15 -6.03
C VAL A 897 5.32 39.60 -7.45
N ASP A 898 5.63 40.49 -8.38
CA ASP A 898 5.97 40.14 -9.75
C ASP A 898 7.38 40.65 -10.08
N LEU A 899 8.36 39.75 -10.10
CA LEU A 899 9.74 40.10 -10.44
C LEU A 899 9.89 40.61 -11.87
N ARG A 900 8.93 40.35 -12.77
CA ARG A 900 8.95 40.90 -14.13
C ARG A 900 8.77 42.41 -14.12
N GLU A 901 7.90 42.91 -13.26
CA GLU A 901 7.67 44.34 -13.07
C GLU A 901 8.80 44.97 -12.24
N VAL A 902 9.25 44.30 -11.16
CA VAL A 902 10.28 44.82 -10.25
C VAL A 902 11.66 44.87 -10.90
N LYS A 903 12.06 43.84 -11.64
CA LYS A 903 13.39 43.71 -12.26
C LYS A 903 13.41 43.95 -13.78
N GLY A 904 12.27 44.26 -14.40
CA GLY A 904 12.19 44.50 -15.85
C GLY A 904 12.48 43.25 -16.70
N ILE A 905 12.10 42.06 -16.23
CA ILE A 905 12.39 40.79 -16.90
C ILE A 905 11.53 40.69 -18.18
N VAL A 906 12.19 40.62 -19.33
CA VAL A 906 11.50 40.42 -20.62
C VAL A 906 11.19 38.94 -20.84
N GLN A 907 9.96 38.68 -21.25
CA GLN A 907 9.45 37.37 -21.66
C GLN A 907 8.85 37.45 -23.06
N GLY A 908 8.48 36.31 -23.64
CA GLY A 908 7.82 36.24 -24.95
C GLY A 908 8.80 36.05 -26.13
N PRO A 909 8.41 36.47 -27.34
CA PRO A 909 9.21 36.26 -28.54
C PRO A 909 10.60 36.93 -28.47
N GLN A 910 10.70 38.11 -27.88
CA GLN A 910 11.98 38.84 -27.77
C GLN A 910 13.00 38.06 -26.92
N ALA A 911 12.60 37.57 -25.74
CA ALA A 911 13.45 36.73 -24.90
C ALA A 911 13.82 35.41 -25.60
N THR A 912 12.89 34.85 -26.37
CA THR A 912 13.13 33.62 -27.14
C THR A 912 14.20 33.82 -28.21
N GLU A 913 14.17 34.95 -28.92
CA GLU A 913 15.17 35.27 -29.94
C GLU A 913 16.54 35.53 -29.32
N ALA A 914 16.59 36.30 -28.23
CA ALA A 914 17.83 36.56 -27.49
C ALA A 914 18.46 35.27 -26.95
N ALA A 915 17.67 34.36 -26.39
CA ALA A 915 18.17 33.06 -25.93
C ALA A 915 18.61 32.14 -27.08
N PHE A 916 18.03 32.29 -28.27
CA PHE A 916 18.43 31.53 -29.47
C PHE A 916 19.75 32.03 -30.06
N GLU A 917 19.94 33.36 -30.10
CA GLU A 917 21.22 34.00 -30.45
C GLU A 917 22.32 33.60 -29.45
N GLY A 918 21.96 33.52 -28.17
CA GLY A 918 22.84 33.10 -27.07
C GLY A 918 23.45 34.30 -26.33
N TYR A 919 23.73 34.11 -25.05
CA TYR A 919 24.30 35.13 -24.17
C TYR A 919 25.83 35.01 -24.01
N GLU A 920 26.52 34.44 -25.00
CA GLU A 920 27.99 34.37 -24.99
C GLU A 920 28.57 35.79 -25.15
N THR A 921 29.46 36.22 -24.23
CA THR A 921 30.07 37.56 -24.29
C THR A 921 31.20 37.61 -25.33
N PRO A 922 31.54 38.78 -25.93
CA PRO A 922 32.67 38.90 -26.86
C PRO A 922 34.02 38.44 -26.29
N HIS A 923 34.21 38.49 -24.96
CA HIS A 923 35.39 37.93 -24.30
C HIS A 923 35.42 36.39 -24.30
N ASP A 924 34.26 35.73 -24.23
CA ASP A 924 34.16 34.27 -24.44
C ASP A 924 34.42 33.92 -25.91
N LEU A 925 34.15 34.86 -26.83
CA LEU A 925 34.51 34.73 -28.23
C LEU A 925 36.02 34.92 -28.46
N THR A 926 36.76 35.63 -27.61
CA THR A 926 38.23 35.76 -27.76
C THR A 926 38.99 34.49 -27.38
N GLU A 927 38.41 33.57 -26.60
CA GLU A 927 38.93 32.18 -26.51
C GLU A 927 38.87 31.44 -27.86
N ARG A 928 38.15 31.96 -28.88
CA ARG A 928 38.21 31.44 -30.26
C ARG A 928 39.58 31.62 -30.91
N GLU A 929 40.39 32.58 -30.46
CA GLU A 929 41.70 32.87 -31.06
C GLU A 929 42.88 32.36 -30.21
N VAL A 930 42.72 32.25 -28.89
CA VAL A 930 43.81 31.77 -28.00
C VAL A 930 43.99 30.24 -28.06
N ASP A 931 42.93 29.47 -28.35
CA ASP A 931 43.05 28.01 -28.55
C ASP A 931 43.71 27.64 -29.91
N GLU A 932 43.90 28.60 -30.85
CA GLU A 932 44.62 28.37 -32.11
C GLU A 932 46.12 28.70 -32.04
N LEU A 933 46.58 29.37 -30.98
CA LEU A 933 47.98 29.76 -30.77
C LEU A 933 48.36 29.59 -29.30
N GLU A 934 48.79 28.38 -28.93
CA GLU A 934 49.97 28.08 -28.08
C GLU A 934 49.89 26.67 -27.48
N ALA A 935 50.49 25.71 -28.21
CA ALA A 935 51.38 24.77 -27.55
C ALA A 935 52.74 25.48 -27.42
N ASP A 936 53.24 25.55 -26.18
CA ASP A 936 54.54 26.05 -25.75
C ASP A 936 54.77 27.59 -25.68
N THR A 937 54.86 28.04 -24.41
CA THR A 937 55.70 29.12 -23.85
C THR A 937 55.34 30.60 -24.05
N VAL A 938 54.63 31.23 -23.08
CA VAL A 938 54.89 32.60 -22.54
C VAL A 938 54.33 32.75 -21.09
N PRO A 939 54.96 33.51 -20.15
CA PRO A 939 54.69 33.46 -18.71
C PRO A 939 53.57 34.40 -18.17
N HIS A 940 53.10 34.05 -16.97
CA HIS A 940 52.18 34.79 -16.09
C HIS A 940 52.36 36.32 -16.11
N LEU A 941 51.36 37.02 -16.65
CA LEU A 941 51.04 38.40 -16.32
C LEU A 941 49.66 38.43 -15.67
N GLN A 942 49.61 38.90 -14.42
CA GLN A 942 48.37 39.14 -13.68
C GLN A 942 47.64 40.33 -14.30
N PRO A 943 46.32 40.28 -14.56
CA PRO A 943 45.56 41.47 -14.90
C PRO A 943 45.24 42.25 -13.63
N GLU A 944 45.70 43.50 -13.58
CA GLU A 944 45.35 44.45 -12.53
C GLU A 944 43.88 44.85 -12.61
N ALA A 945 43.28 45.04 -11.43
CA ALA A 945 41.85 45.19 -11.19
C ALA A 945 41.27 46.58 -11.50
N SER A 946 41.57 47.19 -12.65
CA SER A 946 41.23 48.61 -12.89
C SER A 946 40.38 48.97 -14.12
N GLU A 947 39.71 48.02 -14.78
CA GLU A 947 38.82 48.35 -15.94
C GLU A 947 37.42 47.69 -15.86
N ARG A 948 36.77 47.75 -14.69
CA ARG A 948 35.34 47.37 -14.52
C ARG A 948 34.36 48.54 -14.68
N GLU A 949 34.82 49.71 -15.09
CA GLU A 949 33.98 50.90 -15.27
C GLU A 949 33.90 51.26 -16.76
N GLY A 950 32.97 50.66 -17.51
CA GLY A 950 32.85 51.02 -18.93
C GLY A 950 31.92 50.21 -19.83
N LEU A 951 30.79 49.69 -19.36
CA LEU A 951 29.68 49.25 -20.23
C LEU A 951 28.35 49.28 -19.47
N GLU A 952 27.85 50.49 -19.21
CA GLU A 952 26.49 50.71 -18.73
C GLU A 952 25.48 50.76 -19.89
N LYS A 953 24.31 50.14 -19.63
CA LYS A 953 23.04 50.10 -20.39
C LYS A 953 22.85 48.93 -21.37
N GLY A 954 22.92 47.71 -20.84
CA GLY A 954 22.32 46.51 -21.41
C GLY A 954 21.51 45.79 -20.33
N GLN A 955 20.30 45.37 -20.65
CA GLN A 955 19.31 44.76 -19.76
C GLN A 955 19.89 43.66 -18.83
N GLU A 956 19.63 43.72 -17.52
CA GLU A 956 20.11 42.70 -16.57
C GLU A 956 19.60 41.30 -16.98
N PHE A 957 20.52 40.37 -17.17
CA PHE A 957 20.22 38.98 -17.50
C PHE A 957 19.47 38.30 -16.35
N ASN A 958 18.46 37.49 -16.68
CA ASN A 958 17.71 36.71 -15.70
C ASN A 958 17.32 35.35 -16.26
N THR A 959 17.42 34.28 -15.45
CA THR A 959 17.12 32.91 -15.89
C THR A 959 15.66 32.70 -16.35
N LEU A 960 14.71 33.56 -15.96
CA LEU A 960 13.34 33.54 -16.46
C LEU A 960 13.19 33.96 -17.92
N SER A 961 14.23 34.53 -18.55
CA SER A 961 14.26 34.79 -19.99
C SER A 961 14.74 33.58 -20.81
N LEU A 962 15.12 32.48 -20.15
CA LEU A 962 15.67 31.30 -20.81
C LEU A 962 14.59 30.27 -21.20
N PRO A 963 14.82 29.51 -22.29
CA PRO A 963 14.07 28.31 -22.60
C PRO A 963 14.40 27.16 -21.62
N ARG A 964 13.38 26.37 -21.27
CA ARG A 964 13.45 25.20 -20.38
C ARG A 964 13.50 23.91 -21.19
N LEU A 965 14.46 23.04 -20.92
CA LEU A 965 14.51 21.69 -21.49
C LEU A 965 13.36 20.86 -20.91
N VAL A 966 12.47 20.39 -21.78
CA VAL A 966 11.26 19.64 -21.39
C VAL A 966 11.40 18.12 -21.55
N TYR A 967 12.49 17.65 -22.16
CA TYR A 967 12.85 16.23 -22.30
C TYR A 967 14.37 16.02 -22.16
N PRO A 968 14.83 14.77 -21.93
CA PRO A 968 16.26 14.43 -21.95
C PRO A 968 16.96 14.85 -23.26
N PRO A 969 18.13 15.52 -23.19
CA PRO A 969 18.89 15.88 -24.39
C PRO A 969 19.37 14.66 -25.19
N MET A 970 19.13 14.68 -26.50
CA MET A 970 19.64 13.70 -27.45
C MET A 970 21.10 14.01 -27.81
N LYS A 971 22.03 13.26 -27.22
CA LYS A 971 23.48 13.46 -27.40
C LYS A 971 23.99 12.58 -28.56
N ARG A 972 24.11 13.15 -29.76
CA ARG A 972 24.70 12.46 -30.93
C ARG A 972 26.15 12.86 -31.14
N ARG A 973 26.88 12.11 -31.98
CA ARG A 973 28.26 12.45 -32.34
C ARG A 973 28.28 13.80 -33.08
N GLY A 974 28.93 14.80 -32.49
CA GLY A 974 29.16 16.11 -33.10
C GLY A 974 28.01 17.10 -33.00
N HIS A 975 26.83 16.73 -32.48
CA HIS A 975 25.75 17.66 -32.17
C HIS A 975 24.86 17.14 -31.05
N VAL A 976 24.29 18.06 -30.28
CA VAL A 976 23.27 17.76 -29.27
C VAL A 976 21.96 18.39 -29.71
N THR A 977 20.87 17.63 -29.62
CA THR A 977 19.52 18.13 -29.90
C THR A 977 18.70 18.05 -28.63
N PHE A 978 17.98 19.10 -28.28
CA PHE A 978 17.10 19.09 -27.13
C PHE A 978 15.81 19.86 -27.43
N ASP A 979 14.72 19.41 -26.81
CA ASP A 979 13.40 20.00 -26.95
C ASP A 979 13.17 20.99 -25.80
N VAL A 980 12.82 22.22 -26.14
CA VAL A 980 12.67 23.33 -25.20
C VAL A 980 11.27 23.93 -25.21
N CYS A 981 10.81 24.32 -24.03
CA CYS A 981 9.68 25.23 -23.85
C CYS A 981 10.22 26.66 -23.73
N THR A 982 9.88 27.50 -24.70
CA THR A 982 10.41 28.86 -24.81
C THR A 982 9.65 29.86 -23.93
N PRO A 983 10.25 31.02 -23.62
CA PRO A 983 9.55 32.15 -22.99
C PRO A 983 8.33 32.64 -23.79
N ALA A 984 8.28 32.36 -25.10
CA ALA A 984 7.12 32.62 -25.96
C ALA A 984 5.99 31.57 -25.86
N ALA A 985 6.13 30.57 -24.96
CA ALA A 985 5.22 29.44 -24.82
C ALA A 985 5.02 28.62 -26.10
N LYS A 986 6.14 28.32 -26.77
CA LYS A 986 6.19 27.36 -27.88
C LYS A 986 7.13 26.21 -27.50
N ILE A 987 6.85 25.03 -28.05
CA ILE A 987 7.80 23.90 -27.96
C ILE A 987 8.61 23.86 -29.25
N GLU A 988 9.91 23.98 -29.12
CA GLU A 988 10.87 24.01 -30.21
C GLU A 988 11.97 22.99 -29.98
N ARG A 989 12.48 22.42 -31.06
CA ARG A 989 13.65 21.54 -31.08
C ARG A 989 14.86 22.34 -31.49
N TRP A 990 15.85 22.43 -30.61
CA TRP A 990 17.08 23.18 -30.83
C TRP A 990 18.25 22.23 -31.04
N THR A 991 19.14 22.54 -31.99
CA THR A 991 20.34 21.74 -32.27
C THR A 991 21.61 22.57 -32.11
N VAL A 992 22.50 22.08 -31.26
CA VAL A 992 23.81 22.67 -30.96
C VAL A 992 24.90 21.75 -31.52
N PRO A 993 25.40 22.00 -32.75
CA PRO A 993 26.53 21.26 -33.30
C PRO A 993 27.84 21.75 -32.72
N ARG A 994 28.87 20.90 -32.75
CA ARG A 994 30.24 21.24 -32.35
C ARG A 994 30.81 22.42 -33.15
N SER A 995 30.35 22.62 -34.38
CA SER A 995 30.73 23.74 -35.26
C SER A 995 30.06 25.07 -34.93
N PHE A 996 29.06 25.10 -34.04
CA PHE A 996 28.41 26.34 -33.61
C PHE A 996 29.24 27.06 -32.55
N SER A 997 29.50 26.39 -31.43
CA SER A 997 30.40 26.87 -30.37
C SER A 997 30.98 25.65 -29.65
N ARG A 998 32.31 25.62 -29.45
CA ARG A 998 32.99 24.54 -28.71
C ARG A 998 32.51 24.52 -27.26
N ARG A 999 32.29 25.71 -26.68
CA ARG A 999 31.79 25.91 -25.32
C ARG A 999 30.33 25.46 -25.22
N ALA A 1000 29.45 26.01 -26.05
CA ALA A 1000 28.04 25.61 -26.08
C ALA A 1000 27.86 24.11 -26.34
N TYR A 1001 28.66 23.49 -27.22
CA TYR A 1001 28.58 22.04 -27.45
C TYR A 1001 29.01 21.21 -26.23
N LYS A 1002 30.09 21.62 -25.53
CA LYS A 1002 30.54 20.97 -24.28
C LYS A 1002 29.48 21.06 -23.19
N ASP A 1003 28.87 22.25 -23.03
CA ASP A 1003 27.84 22.51 -22.03
C ASP A 1003 26.51 21.80 -22.38
N ALA A 1004 26.13 21.77 -23.66
CA ALA A 1004 24.96 21.03 -24.15
C ALA A 1004 25.09 19.52 -23.89
N ARG A 1005 26.29 18.96 -24.06
CA ARG A 1005 26.60 17.55 -23.73
C ARG A 1005 26.43 17.25 -22.24
N LYS A 1006 26.63 18.25 -21.37
CA LYS A 1006 26.47 18.18 -19.91
C LYS A 1006 25.09 18.63 -19.44
N SER A 1007 24.21 19.05 -20.34
CA SER A 1007 22.84 19.44 -19.99
C SER A 1007 22.00 18.21 -19.65
N GLN A 1008 21.09 18.38 -18.70
CA GLN A 1008 20.16 17.38 -18.23
C GLN A 1008 18.72 17.85 -18.44
N TRP A 1009 17.79 16.91 -18.29
CA TRP A 1009 16.37 17.22 -18.38
C TRP A 1009 15.97 18.20 -17.29
N GLY A 1010 15.27 19.28 -17.68
CA GLY A 1010 14.89 20.35 -16.78
C GLY A 1010 15.85 21.54 -16.75
N ASP A 1011 17.04 21.45 -17.33
CA ASP A 1011 17.94 22.61 -17.34
C ASP A 1011 17.36 23.79 -18.16
N LEU A 1012 17.77 25.01 -17.81
CA LEU A 1012 17.56 26.21 -18.60
C LEU A 1012 18.76 26.43 -19.53
N TRP A 1013 18.51 26.83 -20.77
CA TRP A 1013 19.56 26.93 -21.79
C TRP A 1013 19.84 28.37 -22.22
N ALA A 1014 21.10 28.81 -22.10
CA ALA A 1014 21.51 30.20 -22.35
C ALA A 1014 22.47 30.41 -23.54
N LEU A 1015 23.12 29.36 -24.05
CA LEU A 1015 24.24 29.52 -25.00
C LEU A 1015 23.83 29.45 -26.48
N GLY A 1016 22.56 29.70 -26.79
CA GLY A 1016 22.07 29.73 -28.17
C GLY A 1016 22.07 28.36 -28.87
N ALA A 1017 21.61 28.34 -30.13
CA ALA A 1017 21.62 27.15 -30.97
C ALA A 1017 21.76 27.52 -32.45
N LYS A 1018 22.23 26.57 -33.28
CA LYS A 1018 22.39 26.83 -34.72
C LYS A 1018 21.07 26.77 -35.47
N THR A 1019 20.20 25.83 -35.11
CA THR A 1019 18.92 25.59 -35.78
C THR A 1019 17.81 25.38 -34.76
N ARG A 1020 16.62 25.89 -35.06
CA ARG A 1020 15.38 25.65 -34.31
C ARG A 1020 14.28 25.15 -35.24
N ILE A 1021 13.49 24.18 -34.78
CA ILE A 1021 12.36 23.60 -35.54
C ILE A 1021 11.15 23.52 -34.58
N PRO A 1022 9.94 23.96 -34.99
CA PRO A 1022 8.75 23.78 -34.16
C PRO A 1022 8.44 22.29 -33.98
N ARG A 1023 8.12 21.86 -32.76
CA ARG A 1023 7.88 20.45 -32.43
C ARG A 1023 6.38 20.14 -32.46
N SER A 1024 5.99 19.10 -33.20
CA SER A 1024 4.60 18.59 -33.20
C SER A 1024 4.34 17.78 -31.92
N LEU A 1025 3.31 18.17 -31.15
CA LEU A 1025 2.95 17.56 -29.86
C LEU A 1025 1.77 16.59 -30.01
N ARG A 1026 1.89 15.41 -29.40
CA ARG A 1026 0.82 14.40 -29.27
C ARG A 1026 0.05 14.62 -27.97
N LEU A 1027 -0.87 15.58 -28.01
CA LEU A 1027 -1.65 16.04 -26.84
C LEU A 1027 -2.89 15.20 -26.50
N GLY A 1028 -3.21 14.20 -27.33
CA GLY A 1028 -4.44 13.40 -27.24
C GLY A 1028 -5.70 14.17 -27.65
N ASP A 1029 -6.86 13.54 -27.54
CA ASP A 1029 -8.18 14.14 -27.79
C ASP A 1029 -9.12 13.88 -26.58
N LYS A 1030 -10.01 14.82 -26.24
CA LYS A 1030 -11.02 14.68 -25.17
C LYS A 1030 -12.03 13.57 -25.48
N ARG A 1031 -12.41 13.41 -26.75
CA ARG A 1031 -13.31 12.36 -27.24
C ARG A 1031 -12.60 11.31 -28.07
N GLY A 1032 -11.27 11.30 -28.03
CA GLY A 1032 -10.45 10.40 -28.83
C GLY A 1032 -10.66 8.93 -28.45
N GLU A 1033 -10.56 8.07 -29.44
CA GLU A 1033 -10.55 6.63 -29.25
C GLU A 1033 -9.20 6.19 -28.68
N GLY A 1034 -9.22 5.30 -27.68
CA GLY A 1034 -7.99 4.70 -27.17
C GLY A 1034 -7.33 3.77 -28.21
N LYS A 1035 -6.05 3.41 -28.03
CA LYS A 1035 -5.36 2.45 -28.93
C LYS A 1035 -6.17 1.16 -29.12
N LYS A 1036 -6.75 0.64 -28.01
CA LYS A 1036 -7.60 -0.57 -28.00
C LYS A 1036 -8.90 -0.38 -28.79
N GLU A 1037 -9.55 0.76 -28.65
CA GLU A 1037 -10.80 1.10 -29.34
C GLU A 1037 -10.56 1.31 -30.85
N ARG A 1038 -9.43 1.94 -31.20
CA ARG A 1038 -8.99 2.11 -32.59
C ARG A 1038 -8.63 0.79 -33.26
N LEU A 1039 -7.98 -0.13 -32.53
CA LEU A 1039 -7.68 -1.48 -33.00
C LEU A 1039 -8.97 -2.31 -33.17
N ALA A 1040 -9.90 -2.22 -32.21
CA ALA A 1040 -11.19 -2.90 -32.31
C ALA A 1040 -12.02 -2.40 -33.51
N ARG A 1041 -12.02 -1.10 -33.80
CA ARG A 1041 -12.68 -0.56 -34.99
C ARG A 1041 -12.04 -1.06 -36.28
N ARG A 1042 -10.70 -1.04 -36.38
CA ARG A 1042 -9.99 -1.60 -37.56
C ARG A 1042 -10.27 -3.08 -37.76
N ALA A 1043 -10.33 -3.86 -36.68
CA ALA A 1043 -10.69 -5.27 -36.74
C ALA A 1043 -12.14 -5.48 -37.21
N ALA A 1044 -13.07 -4.62 -36.78
CA ALA A 1044 -14.46 -4.66 -37.24
C ALA A 1044 -14.60 -4.28 -38.72
N GLU A 1045 -13.89 -3.23 -39.17
CA GLU A 1045 -13.83 -2.83 -40.59
C GLU A 1045 -13.23 -3.95 -41.46
N GLN A 1046 -12.19 -4.63 -40.98
CA GLN A 1046 -11.59 -5.75 -41.69
C GLN A 1046 -12.51 -6.99 -41.72
N ALA A 1047 -13.28 -7.23 -40.67
CA ALA A 1047 -14.28 -8.30 -40.64
C ALA A 1047 -15.46 -8.03 -41.60
N GLU A 1048 -15.87 -6.77 -41.77
CA GLU A 1048 -16.89 -6.40 -42.77
C GLU A 1048 -16.38 -6.58 -44.21
N MET A 1049 -15.12 -6.22 -44.47
CA MET A 1049 -14.49 -6.45 -45.78
C MET A 1049 -14.37 -7.94 -46.12
N ASN A 1050 -13.93 -8.77 -45.17
CA ASN A 1050 -13.85 -10.22 -45.35
C ASN A 1050 -15.23 -10.86 -45.54
N GLY A 1051 -16.27 -10.34 -44.88
CA GLY A 1051 -17.64 -10.82 -45.04
C GLY A 1051 -18.27 -10.52 -46.41
N LEU A 1052 -17.74 -9.52 -47.13
CA LEU A 1052 -18.15 -9.20 -48.50
C LEU A 1052 -17.48 -10.12 -49.54
N GLU A 1053 -16.25 -10.58 -49.28
CA GLU A 1053 -15.54 -11.54 -50.14
C GLU A 1053 -16.18 -12.95 -50.07
N GLU A 1054 -16.68 -13.37 -48.91
CA GLU A 1054 -17.35 -14.69 -48.76
C GLU A 1054 -18.70 -14.81 -49.54
N MET A 1055 -19.27 -13.71 -50.03
CA MET A 1055 -20.50 -13.74 -50.83
C MET A 1055 -20.27 -14.03 -52.33
N GLU A 1056 -19.03 -13.94 -52.83
CA GLU A 1056 -18.72 -14.13 -54.27
C GLU A 1056 -18.35 -15.58 -54.67
N GLU A 1057 -17.97 -16.46 -53.74
CA GLU A 1057 -17.44 -17.81 -54.07
C GLU A 1057 -18.50 -18.95 -54.19
N GLY A 1058 -19.80 -18.63 -54.26
CA GLY A 1058 -20.87 -19.63 -54.30
C GLY A 1058 -21.37 -20.03 -55.70
N ALA A 1059 -20.63 -20.82 -56.48
CA ALA A 1059 -21.17 -21.53 -57.67
C ALA A 1059 -20.56 -22.93 -57.90
N GLU A 1060 -21.42 -23.96 -58.00
CA GLU A 1060 -21.21 -25.44 -58.01
C GLU A 1060 -20.47 -26.00 -59.26
N VAL A 1061 -19.93 -27.26 -59.39
CA VAL A 1061 -20.54 -28.63 -59.49
C VAL A 1061 -19.41 -29.77 -59.53
N PRO A 1062 -19.61 -31.12 -59.77
CA PRO A 1062 -19.48 -32.21 -58.76
C PRO A 1062 -18.64 -33.52 -59.11
N VAL A 1063 -18.31 -34.31 -58.06
CA VAL A 1063 -18.29 -35.80 -57.85
C VAL A 1063 -17.56 -36.80 -58.81
N LEU A 1064 -16.66 -37.66 -58.28
CA LEU A 1064 -16.72 -39.16 -58.35
C LEU A 1064 -15.59 -39.91 -57.60
N ASP A 1065 -15.90 -41.17 -57.29
CA ASP A 1065 -15.44 -42.11 -56.26
C ASP A 1065 -14.25 -43.02 -56.66
N LYS A 1066 -13.51 -43.59 -55.68
CA LYS A 1066 -12.85 -44.92 -55.76
C LYS A 1066 -12.20 -45.39 -54.44
N THR A 1067 -12.67 -46.55 -53.99
CA THR A 1067 -12.18 -47.42 -52.92
C THR A 1067 -10.99 -48.31 -53.35
N SER A 1068 -9.98 -48.52 -52.47
CA SER A 1068 -9.50 -49.86 -52.04
C SER A 1068 -8.48 -49.77 -50.89
N PRO A 1069 -8.46 -50.73 -49.95
CA PRO A 1069 -7.89 -50.55 -48.61
C PRO A 1069 -6.64 -51.41 -48.36
N ALA A 1070 -5.57 -50.78 -47.90
CA ALA A 1070 -4.49 -51.45 -47.18
C ALA A 1070 -3.86 -50.43 -46.23
N TRP A 1071 -4.13 -50.61 -44.93
CA TRP A 1071 -3.55 -49.87 -43.79
C TRP A 1071 -3.87 -48.37 -43.76
N ALA A 1072 -5.13 -48.04 -43.49
CA ALA A 1072 -5.54 -46.65 -43.24
C ALA A 1072 -5.32 -46.29 -41.76
N ASP A 1073 -4.60 -45.20 -41.52
CA ASP A 1073 -4.59 -44.52 -40.22
C ASP A 1073 -6.01 -44.13 -39.81
N PRO A 1074 -6.34 -44.10 -38.50
CA PRO A 1074 -7.65 -43.64 -38.07
C PRO A 1074 -7.90 -42.23 -38.64
N GLU A 1075 -9.07 -42.02 -39.26
CA GLU A 1075 -9.45 -40.71 -39.78
C GLU A 1075 -9.78 -39.75 -38.62
N PRO A 1076 -9.34 -38.48 -38.69
CA PRO A 1076 -9.67 -37.49 -37.66
C PRO A 1076 -11.18 -37.19 -37.67
N PRO A 1077 -11.80 -36.89 -36.52
CA PRO A 1077 -13.23 -36.67 -36.43
C PRO A 1077 -13.64 -35.44 -37.26
N ARG A 1078 -14.43 -35.65 -38.33
CA ARG A 1078 -14.98 -34.57 -39.17
C ARG A 1078 -16.25 -34.00 -38.55
N LYS A 1079 -16.29 -32.67 -38.34
CA LYS A 1079 -17.48 -31.95 -37.87
C LYS A 1079 -18.53 -31.86 -38.98
N LYS A 1080 -19.79 -32.18 -38.68
CA LYS A 1080 -20.92 -31.75 -39.52
C LYS A 1080 -21.23 -30.28 -39.20
N LYS A 1081 -21.25 -29.40 -40.22
CA LYS A 1081 -21.55 -27.97 -40.04
C LYS A 1081 -22.87 -27.80 -39.27
N GLY A 1082 -22.83 -27.10 -38.14
CA GLY A 1082 -24.03 -26.68 -37.39
C GLY A 1082 -24.32 -27.36 -36.04
N GLN A 1083 -23.52 -28.33 -35.58
CA GLN A 1083 -23.66 -28.86 -34.21
C GLN A 1083 -22.56 -28.35 -33.27
N LYS A 1084 -22.96 -27.72 -32.15
CA LYS A 1084 -22.05 -27.42 -31.03
C LYS A 1084 -21.84 -28.70 -30.22
N VAL A 1085 -20.60 -29.19 -30.21
CA VAL A 1085 -20.16 -30.33 -29.40
C VAL A 1085 -19.44 -29.78 -28.17
N ALA A 1086 -19.83 -30.23 -26.98
CA ALA A 1086 -19.24 -29.77 -25.72
C ALA A 1086 -17.72 -30.06 -25.65
N PRO A 1087 -16.92 -29.19 -25.01
CA PRO A 1087 -15.46 -29.27 -25.01
C PRO A 1087 -14.90 -30.61 -24.50
N TRP A 1088 -15.51 -31.19 -23.46
CA TRP A 1088 -15.11 -32.47 -22.88
C TRP A 1088 -15.29 -33.65 -23.86
N LYS A 1089 -16.35 -33.62 -24.69
CA LYS A 1089 -16.64 -34.65 -25.69
C LYS A 1089 -15.66 -34.55 -26.86
N LYS A 1090 -15.27 -33.33 -27.22
CA LYS A 1090 -14.21 -33.04 -28.19
C LYS A 1090 -12.85 -33.52 -27.67
N GLN A 1091 -12.56 -33.33 -26.40
CA GLN A 1091 -11.35 -33.84 -25.74
C GLN A 1091 -11.37 -35.38 -25.60
N ALA A 1092 -12.52 -35.99 -25.35
CA ALA A 1092 -12.69 -37.45 -25.27
C ALA A 1092 -12.51 -38.11 -26.65
N GLU A 1093 -13.08 -37.53 -27.70
CA GLU A 1093 -12.88 -37.98 -29.09
C GLU A 1093 -11.41 -37.82 -29.50
N HIS A 1094 -10.76 -36.70 -29.15
CA HIS A 1094 -9.32 -36.53 -29.37
C HIS A 1094 -8.46 -37.49 -28.53
N ARG A 1095 -8.84 -37.80 -27.28
CA ARG A 1095 -8.15 -38.81 -26.45
C ARG A 1095 -8.28 -40.21 -27.05
N SER A 1096 -9.47 -40.59 -27.51
CA SER A 1096 -9.70 -41.88 -28.19
C SER A 1096 -8.96 -41.97 -29.52
N TYR A 1097 -8.92 -40.88 -30.30
CA TYR A 1097 -8.14 -40.78 -31.52
C TYR A 1097 -6.64 -40.95 -31.26
N ARG A 1098 -6.07 -40.20 -30.30
CA ARG A 1098 -4.66 -40.32 -29.89
C ARG A 1098 -4.34 -41.70 -29.33
N LYS A 1099 -5.27 -42.32 -28.60
CA LYS A 1099 -5.11 -43.68 -28.06
C LYS A 1099 -5.13 -44.74 -29.17
N ALA A 1100 -5.98 -44.58 -30.19
CA ALA A 1100 -6.02 -45.43 -31.37
C ALA A 1100 -4.76 -45.28 -32.21
N LEU A 1101 -4.29 -44.04 -32.43
CA LEU A 1101 -3.05 -43.74 -33.12
C LEU A 1101 -1.86 -44.38 -32.39
N ARG A 1102 -1.74 -44.14 -31.07
CA ARG A 1102 -0.68 -44.71 -30.21
C ARG A 1102 -0.70 -46.23 -30.16
N ASN A 1103 -1.88 -46.86 -30.22
CA ASN A 1103 -1.98 -48.32 -30.29
C ASN A 1103 -1.59 -48.87 -31.67
N ASN A 1104 -1.85 -48.13 -32.76
CA ASN A 1104 -1.38 -48.48 -34.10
C ASN A 1104 0.14 -48.33 -34.20
N THR A 1105 0.71 -47.25 -33.66
CA THR A 1105 2.16 -47.05 -33.58
C THR A 1105 2.85 -48.10 -32.69
N ARG A 1106 2.22 -48.51 -31.58
CA ARG A 1106 2.73 -49.60 -30.71
C ARG A 1106 2.66 -50.98 -31.36
N LYS A 1107 1.67 -51.26 -32.22
CA LYS A 1107 1.66 -52.48 -33.06
C LYS A 1107 2.76 -52.42 -34.12
N HIS A 1108 2.96 -51.25 -34.73
CA HIS A 1108 4.00 -51.02 -35.74
C HIS A 1108 5.43 -51.14 -35.18
N LEU A 1109 5.63 -50.84 -33.88
CA LEU A 1109 6.89 -50.99 -33.15
C LEU A 1109 7.09 -52.40 -32.55
N ALA A 1110 6.02 -53.14 -32.26
CA ALA A 1110 6.10 -54.51 -31.75
C ALA A 1110 6.32 -55.55 -32.87
N GLU A 1111 5.89 -55.29 -34.10
CA GLU A 1111 6.15 -56.15 -35.27
C GLU A 1111 7.52 -55.87 -35.94
N SER A 1112 8.19 -54.75 -35.60
CA SER A 1112 9.56 -54.45 -36.03
C SER A 1112 10.66 -55.00 -35.11
N GLU A 1113 10.30 -55.63 -33.98
CA GLU A 1113 11.24 -56.29 -33.05
C GLU A 1113 11.07 -57.83 -33.02
N SER A 1114 10.20 -58.40 -33.86
CA SER A 1114 10.08 -59.85 -34.08
C SER A 1114 10.24 -60.27 -35.55
N GLY A 1115 11.00 -59.49 -36.33
CA GLY A 1115 11.34 -59.75 -37.74
C GLY A 1115 12.82 -59.54 -38.01
#